data_AF-A0A5J5SR53-F1
#
_entry.id   AF-A0A5J5SR53-F1
#
_cell.length_a   1.000
_cell.length_b   1.000
_cell.length_c   1.000
_cell.angle_alpha   90.00
_cell.angle_beta   90.00
_cell.angle_gamma   90.00
#
_symmetry.space_group_name_H-M   'P 1'
#
loop_
_entity.id
_entity.type
_entity.pdbx_description
1 polymer ?
#
loop_
_entity_poly.entity_id
_entity_poly.type
_entity_poly.pdbx_seq_one_letter_code
_entity_poly.pdbx_strand_id
1 'polypeptide(L)'
;MATNNNNSKLEKLASIDAQLRALVPAKVSEDDKLVEYDALLLDRFLDILQDLHGEDLRETVQECYELSAEYEGKSTPKKLEELGNVLTSLDPGDSIVIAKAFSHMLNLANLAEEVQIAYRRRIKLKKGDFADENSATTESDIEETLKRLVVDLKKSPEEVFDALKNQTVDLVFTAHPTQSVRRSLLQKHGRIRNCLAQLYAKDITPDDKQELDEALQREIQAAFRTDEIRRTPPTPQDEMRAGMSYFHETVWKGVPKFLRRVDTALKNIGINERVPYNAPLIQFSSWMGGDRDGNPRVTPEVTRDVCLLARMMAANLYYSQIEDLMFELSMWRCSDELRVRADELHRSSRRDAKHYIEFWKKVPPNEPYRVILGDVRDKLYQTRERSRQMLSHGISDIPEEETFTNIEQFLEPLELCYRSLCSCGDRPIADGSLLDFLRQVSTFGLSLVRLDIRQESDRHTDVLDAITKHLEIGSYREWSEEQKQEWLLSELSGRRPLFGPDLPKTEEIADVLDTFSVLAELPADNFGAYIISMATAPSDVLAVELLQRECHVKQPLRVVPLFEKLADLEAAPAALARLFSIDWYRNRINGKQEVMIGYSDSGKDAGRLSAAWQLYKAQEELINVAKQFGVKLTMFHGRGGTVGRGGGPTHLAILSQPPETIHGSLRVTVQGEVIEQSFGEEHLCFRTLQRFTAATLEHGMHPPVSPKPEWRALMDEMAVVATEEYRSIVFKEPRFVEYFRLATPELEYGRMNIGSRPSKRKPSGGIESLRAIPWIFAWTQTRFHLPVWLGFGAAFKHVIQKDIKNLLMLQEMYNEWPFFRVTIDLVEMVFAKGDPGIAALYDKLLVSEELWSFGERLRTNFEETKSLLLQIAGHKDLLEGDPYLKQRLRLRDSYITTLNVCQAYTLKRIRDPNYNVKLRPHISKEIMESSKPADELVKLNPTSEYAPGLEDTLILTMKGIAAGMQNTG
;
A
#
# COMPACT_ATOMS: atom_id res chain seq x y z
N MET A 1 11.88 20.38 -47.62
CA MET A 1 11.53 20.69 -46.22
C MET A 1 11.08 19.44 -45.44
N ALA A 2 10.30 18.51 -46.02
CA ALA A 2 9.94 17.24 -45.35
C ALA A 2 11.13 16.30 -45.04
N THR A 3 12.19 16.31 -45.85
CA THR A 3 13.40 15.48 -45.65
C THR A 3 14.36 16.00 -44.58
N ASN A 4 14.43 17.31 -44.35
CA ASN A 4 15.25 17.87 -43.26
C ASN A 4 14.62 17.67 -41.88
N ASN A 5 13.28 17.67 -41.79
CA ASN A 5 12.59 17.38 -40.53
C ASN A 5 12.78 15.92 -40.08
N ASN A 6 12.77 14.96 -41.02
CA ASN A 6 13.02 13.55 -40.68
C ASN A 6 14.46 13.31 -40.19
N ASN A 7 15.47 13.97 -40.76
CA ASN A 7 16.85 13.80 -40.30
C ASN A 7 17.09 14.43 -38.92
N SER A 8 16.55 15.62 -38.63
CA SER A 8 16.66 16.22 -37.29
C SER A 8 15.90 15.41 -36.23
N LYS A 9 14.75 14.83 -36.60
CA LYS A 9 13.96 13.95 -35.71
C LYS A 9 14.71 12.64 -35.40
N LEU A 10 15.37 12.04 -36.39
CA LEU A 10 16.23 10.86 -36.22
C LEU A 10 17.47 11.14 -35.34
N GLU A 11 18.11 12.29 -35.50
CA GLU A 11 19.25 12.71 -34.65
C GLU A 11 18.83 12.97 -33.20
N LYS A 12 17.65 13.58 -32.98
CA LYS A 12 17.11 13.85 -31.64
C LYS A 12 16.67 12.57 -30.92
N LEU A 13 16.03 11.63 -31.61
CA LEU A 13 15.71 10.27 -31.11
C LEU A 13 16.96 9.51 -30.66
N ALA A 14 18.05 9.63 -31.43
CA ALA A 14 19.33 9.04 -31.07
C ALA A 14 19.94 9.66 -29.80
N SER A 15 19.58 10.91 -29.43
CA SER A 15 20.11 11.61 -28.25
C SER A 15 19.55 11.06 -26.92
N ILE A 16 18.22 10.92 -26.80
CA ILE A 16 17.57 10.45 -25.54
C ILE A 16 17.87 8.97 -25.30
N ASP A 17 17.78 8.13 -26.33
CA ASP A 17 18.16 6.72 -26.25
C ASP A 17 19.66 6.58 -25.88
N ALA A 18 20.54 7.41 -26.44
CA ALA A 18 21.96 7.41 -26.08
C ALA A 18 22.20 7.83 -24.62
N GLN A 19 21.47 8.81 -24.09
CA GLN A 19 21.59 9.25 -22.70
C GLN A 19 21.11 8.17 -21.72
N LEU A 20 19.97 7.55 -22.00
CA LEU A 20 19.47 6.41 -21.21
C LEU A 20 20.46 5.24 -21.23
N ARG A 21 21.03 4.92 -22.40
CA ARG A 21 22.09 3.90 -22.53
C ARG A 21 23.39 4.29 -21.85
N ALA A 22 23.70 5.57 -21.72
CA ALA A 22 24.88 6.01 -20.97
C ALA A 22 24.69 5.79 -19.46
N LEU A 23 23.47 5.95 -18.94
CA LEU A 23 23.12 5.66 -17.55
C LEU A 23 23.07 4.14 -17.28
N VAL A 24 22.56 3.37 -18.24
CA VAL A 24 22.42 1.91 -18.15
C VAL A 24 23.03 1.26 -19.41
N PRO A 25 24.35 1.02 -19.43
CA PRO A 25 25.06 0.57 -20.62
C PRO A 25 24.85 -0.92 -20.95
N ALA A 26 24.41 -1.71 -19.97
CA ALA A 26 24.25 -3.15 -20.12
C ALA A 26 22.81 -3.58 -19.92
N LYS A 27 22.36 -4.54 -20.74
CA LYS A 27 21.09 -5.24 -20.52
C LYS A 27 21.22 -6.17 -19.32
N VAL A 28 20.16 -6.24 -18.51
CA VAL A 28 20.11 -7.15 -17.35
C VAL A 28 19.55 -8.53 -17.70
N SER A 29 18.94 -8.69 -18.89
CA SER A 29 18.54 -9.97 -19.48
C SER A 29 18.44 -9.86 -21.01
N GLU A 30 18.39 -10.99 -21.73
CA GLU A 30 18.30 -10.99 -23.21
C GLU A 30 17.02 -10.31 -23.73
N ASP A 31 15.93 -10.48 -22.98
CA ASP A 31 14.59 -9.93 -23.25
C ASP A 31 14.38 -8.54 -22.60
N ASP A 32 15.43 -7.93 -22.08
CA ASP A 32 15.38 -6.58 -21.52
C ASP A 32 15.15 -5.55 -22.64
N LYS A 33 14.05 -4.82 -22.48
CA LYS A 33 13.52 -3.78 -23.38
C LYS A 33 13.23 -2.48 -22.63
N LEU A 34 13.63 -2.36 -21.36
CA LEU A 34 13.21 -1.24 -20.53
C LEU A 34 13.68 0.10 -21.09
N VAL A 35 14.94 0.19 -21.54
CA VAL A 35 15.48 1.40 -22.17
C VAL A 35 14.75 1.71 -23.48
N GLU A 36 14.46 0.68 -24.29
CA GLU A 36 13.70 0.86 -25.53
C GLU A 36 12.27 1.36 -25.28
N TYR A 37 11.61 0.86 -24.24
CA TYR A 37 10.26 1.31 -23.84
C TYR A 37 10.26 2.75 -23.35
N ASP A 38 11.18 3.09 -22.46
CA ASP A 38 11.28 4.42 -21.88
C ASP A 38 11.58 5.45 -22.97
N ALA A 39 12.57 5.19 -23.82
CA ALA A 39 12.91 6.05 -24.95
C ALA A 39 11.72 6.31 -25.89
N LEU A 40 10.92 5.28 -26.21
CA LEU A 40 9.72 5.43 -27.04
C LEU A 40 8.67 6.33 -26.37
N LEU A 41 8.41 6.13 -25.08
CA LEU A 41 7.42 6.91 -24.35
C LEU A 41 7.85 8.38 -24.20
N LEU A 42 9.13 8.64 -23.90
CA LEU A 42 9.68 10.01 -23.89
C LEU A 42 9.53 10.68 -25.24
N ASP A 43 9.90 10.01 -26.32
CA ASP A 43 9.84 10.59 -27.67
C ASP A 43 8.41 10.99 -28.03
N ARG A 44 7.44 10.09 -27.82
CA ARG A 44 6.03 10.39 -28.05
C ARG A 44 5.51 11.50 -27.16
N PHE A 45 5.93 11.54 -25.90
CA PHE A 45 5.53 12.60 -24.98
C PHE A 45 6.10 13.97 -25.39
N LEU A 46 7.36 14.05 -25.81
CA LEU A 46 7.99 15.30 -26.24
C LEU A 46 7.39 15.83 -27.54
N ASP A 47 7.01 14.95 -28.46
CA ASP A 47 6.24 15.33 -29.66
C ASP A 47 4.88 15.94 -29.27
N ILE A 48 4.13 15.29 -28.36
CA ILE A 48 2.86 15.81 -27.84
C ILE A 48 3.07 17.17 -27.15
N LEU A 49 4.14 17.31 -26.38
CA LEU A 49 4.44 18.55 -25.65
C LEU A 49 4.74 19.70 -26.60
N GLN A 50 5.48 19.44 -27.67
CA GLN A 50 5.73 20.40 -28.74
C GLN A 50 4.44 20.82 -29.45
N ASP A 51 3.56 19.88 -29.76
CA ASP A 51 2.30 20.18 -30.44
C ASP A 51 1.36 21.04 -29.56
N LEU A 52 1.40 20.85 -28.24
CA LEU A 52 0.55 21.58 -27.30
C LEU A 52 1.11 22.95 -26.89
N HIS A 53 2.42 23.05 -26.68
CA HIS A 53 3.04 24.21 -26.04
C HIS A 53 4.17 24.85 -26.84
N GLY A 54 4.54 24.28 -27.99
CA GLY A 54 5.58 24.79 -28.88
C GLY A 54 6.98 24.20 -28.64
N GLU A 55 7.87 24.43 -29.62
CA GLU A 55 9.23 23.87 -29.66
C GLU A 55 10.11 24.38 -28.50
N ASP A 56 10.02 25.67 -28.15
CA ASP A 56 10.85 26.26 -27.10
C ASP A 56 10.63 25.59 -25.72
N LEU A 57 9.39 25.19 -25.41
CA LEU A 57 9.08 24.47 -24.17
C LEU A 57 9.60 23.03 -24.23
N ARG A 58 9.40 22.33 -25.36
CA ARG A 58 9.98 20.98 -25.57
C ARG A 58 11.49 21.00 -25.35
N GLU A 59 12.19 21.96 -25.95
CA GLU A 59 13.65 22.09 -25.82
C GLU A 59 14.07 22.38 -24.38
N THR A 60 13.32 23.21 -23.64
CA THR A 60 13.59 23.48 -22.22
C THR A 60 13.41 22.22 -21.36
N VAL A 61 12.38 21.41 -21.64
CA VAL A 61 12.13 20.14 -20.93
C VAL A 61 13.25 19.15 -21.22
N GLN A 62 13.65 19.06 -22.49
CA GLN A 62 14.76 18.23 -22.90
C GLN A 62 16.06 18.69 -22.21
N GLU A 63 16.42 19.97 -22.26
CA GLU A 63 17.60 20.52 -21.57
C GLU A 63 17.63 20.16 -20.07
N CYS A 64 16.49 20.29 -19.37
CA CYS A 64 16.39 19.92 -17.97
C CYS A 64 16.65 18.41 -17.74
N TYR A 65 16.15 17.56 -18.63
CA TYR A 65 16.39 16.13 -18.59
C TYR A 65 17.86 15.80 -18.86
N GLU A 66 18.50 16.47 -19.81
CA GLU A 66 19.91 16.27 -20.15
C GLU A 66 20.83 16.68 -18.99
N LEU A 67 20.59 17.84 -18.38
CA LEU A 67 21.36 18.32 -17.23
C LEU A 67 21.25 17.39 -16.01
N SER A 68 20.05 16.85 -15.76
CA SER A 68 19.84 15.89 -14.68
C SER A 68 20.48 14.53 -14.99
N ALA A 69 20.35 14.01 -16.22
CA ALA A 69 21.02 12.77 -16.64
C ALA A 69 22.56 12.88 -16.59
N GLU A 70 23.13 14.03 -16.97
CA GLU A 70 24.55 14.31 -16.82
C GLU A 70 24.99 14.35 -15.35
N TYR A 71 24.17 14.94 -14.49
CA TYR A 71 24.38 14.92 -13.05
C TYR A 71 24.38 13.48 -12.53
N GLU A 72 23.41 12.65 -12.94
CA GLU A 72 23.38 11.25 -12.53
C GLU A 72 24.67 10.54 -12.92
N GLY A 73 25.13 10.67 -14.17
CA GLY A 73 26.34 9.99 -14.64
C GLY A 73 27.64 10.36 -13.91
N LYS A 74 27.77 11.58 -13.38
CA LYS A 74 29.05 12.11 -12.83
C LYS A 74 28.97 12.70 -11.42
N SER A 75 27.78 12.80 -10.85
CA SER A 75 27.46 13.42 -9.54
C SER A 75 28.12 14.79 -9.33
N THR A 76 28.17 15.62 -10.37
CA THR A 76 28.86 16.93 -10.34
C THR A 76 27.90 18.02 -9.84
N PRO A 77 28.08 18.61 -8.63
CA PRO A 77 27.10 19.52 -8.04
C PRO A 77 26.80 20.76 -8.87
N LYS A 78 27.77 21.24 -9.67
CA LYS A 78 27.59 22.36 -10.60
C LYS A 78 26.42 22.15 -11.57
N LYS A 79 26.14 20.89 -11.97
CA LYS A 79 25.02 20.56 -12.86
C LYS A 79 23.66 20.83 -12.21
N LEU A 80 23.54 20.63 -10.90
CA LEU A 80 22.33 20.99 -10.15
C LEU A 80 22.13 22.52 -10.10
N GLU A 81 23.22 23.29 -10.04
CA GLU A 81 23.15 24.76 -10.12
C GLU A 81 22.77 25.24 -11.52
N GLU A 82 23.35 24.65 -12.57
CA GLU A 82 22.97 24.91 -13.97
C GLU A 82 21.46 24.63 -14.18
N LEU A 83 20.98 23.47 -13.72
CA LEU A 83 19.55 23.12 -13.75
C LEU A 83 18.69 24.08 -12.92
N GLY A 84 19.16 24.48 -11.74
CA GLY A 84 18.50 25.46 -10.88
C GLY A 84 18.35 26.83 -11.54
N ASN A 85 19.37 27.28 -12.28
CA ASN A 85 19.33 28.54 -13.03
C ASN A 85 18.26 28.51 -14.13
N VAL A 86 18.16 27.39 -14.84
CA VAL A 86 17.10 27.17 -15.84
C VAL A 86 15.74 27.24 -15.14
N LEU A 87 15.51 26.42 -14.12
CA LEU A 87 14.21 26.31 -13.45
C LEU A 87 13.77 27.61 -12.75
N THR A 88 14.69 28.30 -12.07
CA THR A 88 14.36 29.53 -11.32
C THR A 88 14.09 30.73 -12.23
N SER A 89 14.51 30.68 -13.50
CA SER A 89 14.22 31.72 -14.48
C SER A 89 12.83 31.62 -15.10
N LEU A 90 12.11 30.51 -14.87
CA LEU A 90 10.76 30.30 -15.40
C LEU A 90 9.72 31.12 -14.63
N ASP A 91 8.75 31.68 -15.36
CA ASP A 91 7.55 32.23 -14.74
C ASP A 91 6.67 31.10 -14.15
N PRO A 92 5.66 31.43 -13.32
CA PRO A 92 4.86 30.40 -12.66
C PRO A 92 4.07 29.47 -13.59
N GLY A 93 3.62 29.96 -14.74
CA GLY A 93 2.90 29.15 -15.72
C GLY A 93 3.81 28.08 -16.30
N ASP A 94 4.99 28.49 -16.77
CA ASP A 94 5.98 27.53 -17.30
C ASP A 94 6.49 26.58 -16.20
N SER A 95 6.64 27.05 -14.96
CA SER A 95 7.06 26.23 -13.82
C SER A 95 6.09 25.06 -13.56
N ILE A 96 4.77 25.31 -13.65
CA ILE A 96 3.75 24.27 -13.53
C ILE A 96 3.86 23.27 -14.67
N VAL A 97 3.98 23.74 -15.92
CA VAL A 97 4.03 22.83 -17.07
C VAL A 97 5.29 21.96 -17.03
N ILE A 98 6.44 22.52 -16.63
CA ILE A 98 7.69 21.76 -16.46
C ILE A 98 7.55 20.73 -15.34
N ALA A 99 7.08 21.12 -14.14
CA ALA A 99 6.90 20.16 -13.04
C ALA A 99 5.91 19.05 -13.40
N LYS A 100 4.82 19.40 -14.10
CA LYS A 100 3.84 18.44 -14.60
C LYS A 100 4.43 17.51 -15.66
N ALA A 101 5.23 18.03 -16.60
CA ALA A 101 5.89 17.24 -17.63
C ALA A 101 6.82 16.18 -17.01
N PHE A 102 7.66 16.57 -16.05
CA PHE A 102 8.57 15.63 -15.37
C PHE A 102 7.83 14.61 -14.48
N SER A 103 6.75 15.03 -13.79
CA SER A 103 5.86 14.09 -13.08
C SER A 103 5.25 13.08 -14.05
N HIS A 104 4.80 13.54 -15.22
CA HIS A 104 4.17 12.68 -16.21
C HIS A 104 5.16 11.71 -16.88
N MET A 105 6.35 12.19 -17.27
CA MET A 105 7.42 11.33 -17.81
C MET A 105 7.81 10.24 -16.81
N LEU A 106 7.90 10.56 -15.52
CA LEU A 106 8.17 9.57 -14.49
C LEU A 106 7.03 8.54 -14.36
N ASN A 107 5.77 8.96 -14.48
CA ASN A 107 4.64 8.02 -14.53
C ASN A 107 4.77 7.08 -15.74
N LEU A 108 5.12 7.59 -16.92
CA LEU A 108 5.35 6.77 -18.12
C LEU A 108 6.50 5.78 -17.93
N ALA A 109 7.61 6.21 -17.33
CA ALA A 109 8.74 5.33 -16.99
C ALA A 109 8.32 4.20 -16.04
N ASN A 110 7.50 4.50 -15.02
CA ASN A 110 6.92 3.47 -14.13
C ASN A 110 6.05 2.46 -14.91
N LEU A 111 5.25 2.91 -15.89
CA LEU A 111 4.46 2.00 -16.73
C LEU A 111 5.34 1.11 -17.61
N ALA A 112 6.44 1.65 -18.15
CA ALA A 112 7.42 0.85 -18.90
C ALA A 112 8.07 -0.23 -18.02
N GLU A 113 8.40 0.10 -16.76
CA GLU A 113 8.89 -0.89 -15.80
C GLU A 113 7.88 -2.00 -15.54
N GLU A 114 6.62 -1.65 -15.34
CA GLU A 114 5.55 -2.62 -15.09
C GLU A 114 5.41 -3.60 -16.25
N VAL A 115 5.41 -3.11 -17.49
CA VAL A 115 5.38 -3.95 -18.71
C VAL A 115 6.63 -4.82 -18.78
N GLN A 116 7.82 -4.25 -18.56
CA GLN A 116 9.06 -5.02 -18.55
C GLN A 116 9.02 -6.15 -17.53
N ILE A 117 8.54 -5.91 -16.31
CA ILE A 117 8.46 -6.94 -15.27
C ILE A 117 7.41 -7.99 -15.62
N ALA A 118 6.24 -7.57 -16.10
CA ALA A 118 5.11 -8.45 -16.44
C ALA A 118 5.50 -9.47 -17.52
N TYR A 119 6.24 -9.04 -18.55
CA TYR A 119 6.59 -9.88 -19.70
C TYR A 119 8.01 -10.46 -19.67
N ARG A 120 8.83 -10.12 -18.67
CA ARG A 120 10.15 -10.74 -18.49
C ARG A 120 10.02 -12.26 -18.37
N ARG A 121 10.77 -12.97 -19.19
CA ARG A 121 10.93 -14.41 -19.16
C ARG A 121 11.63 -14.82 -17.88
N ARG A 122 11.05 -15.78 -17.15
CA ARG A 122 11.73 -16.42 -16.02
C ARG A 122 12.87 -17.29 -16.54
N ILE A 123 14.09 -16.98 -16.12
CA ILE A 123 15.29 -17.79 -16.36
C ILE A 123 15.56 -18.59 -15.08
N LYS A 124 15.65 -19.91 -15.17
CA LYS A 124 15.79 -20.82 -14.01
C LYS A 124 17.19 -20.85 -13.38
N LEU A 125 17.96 -19.77 -13.49
CA LEU A 125 19.28 -19.67 -12.86
C LEU A 125 19.08 -19.28 -11.39
N LYS A 126 18.89 -20.28 -10.53
CA LYS A 126 18.76 -20.16 -9.07
C LYS A 126 20.05 -20.64 -8.40
N LYS A 127 20.47 -20.00 -7.30
CA LYS A 127 21.59 -20.46 -6.48
C LYS A 127 21.22 -21.69 -5.63
N GLY A 128 19.93 -21.87 -5.35
CA GLY A 128 19.40 -22.93 -4.50
C GLY A 128 19.40 -22.58 -3.01
N ASP A 129 19.59 -21.31 -2.66
CA ASP A 129 19.54 -20.81 -1.29
C ASP A 129 18.33 -19.87 -1.07
N PHE A 130 18.13 -19.41 0.16
CA PHE A 130 17.00 -18.54 0.50
C PHE A 130 17.10 -17.14 -0.15
N ALA A 131 18.29 -16.70 -0.59
CA ALA A 131 18.46 -15.38 -1.19
C ALA A 131 17.81 -15.30 -2.58
N ASP A 132 17.59 -16.44 -3.25
CA ASP A 132 16.80 -16.51 -4.49
C ASP A 132 15.37 -15.96 -4.30
N GLU A 133 14.80 -16.08 -3.09
CA GLU A 133 13.44 -15.62 -2.78
C GLU A 133 13.37 -14.10 -2.55
N ASN A 134 14.48 -13.36 -2.68
CA ASN A 134 14.50 -11.91 -2.49
C ASN A 134 14.16 -11.11 -3.76
N SER A 135 14.15 -11.75 -4.93
CA SER A 135 13.87 -11.09 -6.21
C SER A 135 12.83 -11.84 -7.03
N ALA A 136 11.95 -11.10 -7.72
CA ALA A 136 10.89 -11.68 -8.54
C ALA A 136 11.41 -12.48 -9.74
N THR A 137 12.68 -12.30 -10.12
CA THR A 137 13.32 -13.04 -11.21
C THR A 137 13.72 -14.46 -10.81
N THR A 138 13.98 -14.69 -9.52
CA THR A 138 14.48 -15.94 -8.95
C THR A 138 13.48 -16.58 -7.97
N GLU A 139 12.48 -15.82 -7.50
CA GLU A 139 11.47 -16.31 -6.55
C GLU A 139 10.75 -17.56 -7.06
N SER A 140 10.50 -18.48 -6.14
CA SER A 140 9.74 -19.69 -6.40
C SER A 140 8.27 -19.36 -6.66
N ASP A 141 7.73 -19.93 -7.74
CA ASP A 141 6.27 -19.94 -7.89
C ASP A 141 5.62 -20.94 -6.93
N ILE A 142 4.28 -20.97 -6.92
CA ILE A 142 3.54 -21.85 -6.02
C ILE A 142 3.88 -23.33 -6.28
N GLU A 143 4.04 -23.77 -7.52
CA GLU A 143 4.33 -25.18 -7.84
C GLU A 143 5.76 -25.56 -7.44
N GLU A 144 6.74 -24.68 -7.69
CA GLU A 144 8.12 -24.85 -7.22
C GLU A 144 8.16 -24.95 -5.69
N THR A 145 7.38 -24.11 -5.00
CA THR A 145 7.24 -24.16 -3.53
C THR A 145 6.64 -25.49 -3.08
N LEU A 146 5.52 -25.93 -3.67
CA LEU A 146 4.89 -27.21 -3.32
C LEU A 146 5.85 -28.39 -3.55
N LYS A 147 6.60 -28.37 -4.67
CA LYS A 147 7.60 -29.40 -4.97
C LYS A 147 8.74 -29.39 -3.96
N ARG A 148 9.25 -28.23 -3.55
CA ARG A 148 10.28 -28.13 -2.50
C ARG A 148 9.78 -28.72 -1.18
N LEU A 149 8.54 -28.40 -0.77
CA LEU A 149 7.93 -28.96 0.45
C LEU A 149 7.84 -30.49 0.39
N VAL A 150 7.42 -31.06 -0.74
CA VAL A 150 7.23 -32.51 -0.89
C VAL A 150 8.55 -33.26 -1.12
N VAL A 151 9.39 -32.75 -2.03
CA VAL A 151 10.60 -33.44 -2.49
C VAL A 151 11.76 -33.22 -1.54
N ASP A 152 12.01 -31.99 -1.10
CA ASP A 152 13.20 -31.66 -0.32
C ASP A 152 12.91 -31.79 1.19
N LEU A 153 11.77 -31.24 1.63
CA LEU A 153 11.37 -31.25 3.06
C LEU A 153 10.51 -32.44 3.47
N LYS A 154 10.22 -33.35 2.52
CA LYS A 154 9.51 -34.63 2.77
C LYS A 154 8.13 -34.48 3.41
N LYS A 155 7.44 -33.37 3.17
CA LYS A 155 6.02 -33.21 3.55
C LYS A 155 5.14 -34.05 2.63
N SER A 156 4.06 -34.61 3.15
CA SER A 156 3.10 -35.32 2.31
C SER A 156 2.28 -34.32 1.48
N PRO A 157 1.85 -34.67 0.25
CA PRO A 157 0.93 -33.82 -0.51
C PRO A 157 -0.36 -33.47 0.24
N GLU A 158 -0.85 -34.38 1.09
CA GLU A 158 -2.03 -34.19 1.92
C GLU A 158 -1.79 -33.19 3.06
N GLU A 159 -0.62 -33.21 3.71
CA GLU A 159 -0.23 -32.20 4.71
C GLU A 159 -0.21 -30.80 4.08
N VAL A 160 0.37 -30.69 2.88
CA VAL A 160 0.43 -29.44 2.10
C VAL A 160 -0.98 -28.95 1.75
N PHE A 161 -1.85 -29.84 1.28
CA PHE A 161 -3.23 -29.50 0.95
C PHE A 161 -4.04 -29.07 2.18
N ASP A 162 -3.85 -29.73 3.33
CA ASP A 162 -4.54 -29.37 4.55
C ASP A 162 -4.10 -28.02 5.12
N ALA A 163 -2.81 -27.72 5.06
CA ALA A 163 -2.31 -26.41 5.43
C ALA A 163 -2.87 -25.30 4.51
N LEU A 164 -2.94 -25.53 3.20
CA LEU A 164 -3.55 -24.59 2.25
C LEU A 164 -5.04 -24.34 2.56
N LYS A 165 -5.82 -25.36 2.92
CA LYS A 165 -7.23 -25.18 3.29
C LYS A 165 -7.42 -24.30 4.53
N ASN A 166 -6.46 -24.34 5.46
CA ASN A 166 -6.51 -23.61 6.72
C ASN A 166 -5.73 -22.28 6.70
N GLN A 167 -5.10 -21.96 5.56
CA GLN A 167 -4.31 -20.76 5.38
C GLN A 167 -5.20 -19.56 5.02
N THR A 168 -4.83 -18.38 5.52
CA THR A 168 -5.39 -17.09 5.12
C THR A 168 -4.29 -16.05 5.02
N VAL A 169 -4.24 -15.37 3.88
CA VAL A 169 -3.51 -14.11 3.69
C VAL A 169 -4.55 -12.98 3.62
N ASP A 170 -4.51 -12.05 4.57
CA ASP A 170 -5.36 -10.85 4.59
C ASP A 170 -4.54 -9.59 4.25
N LEU A 171 -4.88 -8.97 3.13
CA LEU A 171 -4.18 -7.80 2.58
C LEU A 171 -4.96 -6.53 2.89
N VAL A 172 -4.39 -5.66 3.74
CA VAL A 172 -5.08 -4.47 4.27
C VAL A 172 -4.69 -3.23 3.47
N PHE A 173 -5.60 -2.71 2.66
CA PHE A 173 -5.36 -1.54 1.81
C PHE A 173 -5.44 -0.23 2.61
N THR A 174 -4.46 0.65 2.37
CA THR A 174 -4.37 1.97 3.00
C THR A 174 -4.44 3.10 1.97
N ALA A 175 -4.84 4.29 2.41
CA ALA A 175 -4.87 5.47 1.55
C ALA A 175 -3.45 5.83 1.08
N HIS A 176 -3.33 6.30 -0.16
CA HIS A 176 -2.07 6.81 -0.67
C HIS A 176 -1.70 8.14 0.02
N PRO A 177 -0.46 8.31 0.51
CA PRO A 177 -0.07 9.51 1.27
C PRO A 177 -0.01 10.82 0.46
N THR A 178 -0.10 10.74 -0.88
CA THR A 178 0.08 11.89 -1.78
C THR A 178 -0.80 11.88 -3.03
N GLN A 179 -1.17 10.70 -3.54
CA GLN A 179 -1.91 10.59 -4.79
C GLN A 179 -3.09 9.61 -4.69
N SER A 180 -4.30 10.15 -4.58
CA SER A 180 -5.51 9.37 -4.87
C SER A 180 -5.72 9.32 -6.39
N VAL A 181 -5.06 8.36 -7.05
CA VAL A 181 -5.19 8.10 -8.49
C VAL A 181 -6.63 7.73 -8.79
N ARG A 182 -7.29 8.49 -9.67
CA ARG A 182 -8.67 8.21 -10.07
C ARG A 182 -8.70 6.99 -10.99
N ARG A 183 -9.79 6.22 -10.94
CA ARG A 183 -10.05 5.11 -11.88
C ARG A 183 -9.84 5.49 -13.35
N SER A 184 -10.23 6.69 -13.73
CA SER A 184 -10.08 7.21 -15.10
C SER A 184 -8.63 7.31 -15.57
N LEU A 185 -7.68 7.49 -14.64
CA LEU A 185 -6.24 7.53 -14.92
C LEU A 185 -5.64 6.12 -14.91
N LEU A 186 -6.04 5.24 -13.97
CA LEU A 186 -5.67 3.82 -13.98
C LEU A 186 -6.03 3.13 -15.30
N GLN A 187 -7.20 3.42 -15.85
CA GLN A 187 -7.61 2.88 -17.14
C GLN A 187 -6.78 3.42 -18.31
N LYS A 188 -6.34 4.69 -18.25
CA LYS A 188 -5.42 5.25 -19.25
C LYS A 188 -4.06 4.56 -19.17
N HIS A 189 -3.53 4.40 -17.96
CA HIS A 189 -2.29 3.68 -17.70
C HIS A 189 -2.38 2.23 -18.23
N GLY A 190 -3.48 1.53 -17.96
CA GLY A 190 -3.72 0.19 -18.51
C GLY A 190 -3.71 0.15 -20.05
N ARG A 191 -4.33 1.12 -20.72
CA ARG A 191 -4.29 1.23 -22.19
C ARG A 191 -2.89 1.53 -22.72
N ILE A 192 -2.13 2.41 -22.06
CA ILE A 192 -0.72 2.68 -22.40
C ILE A 192 0.11 1.41 -22.29
N ARG A 193 0.00 0.66 -21.18
CA ARG A 193 0.69 -0.63 -20.98
C ARG A 193 0.34 -1.65 -22.08
N ASN A 194 -0.94 -1.75 -22.44
CA ASN A 194 -1.41 -2.67 -23.48
C ASN A 194 -0.84 -2.30 -24.86
N CYS A 195 -0.87 -1.02 -25.24
CA CYS A 195 -0.26 -0.55 -26.48
C CYS A 195 1.24 -0.86 -26.52
N LEU A 196 1.96 -0.56 -25.43
CA LEU A 196 3.39 -0.80 -25.33
C LEU A 196 3.75 -2.29 -25.46
N ALA A 197 3.01 -3.17 -24.80
CA ALA A 197 3.21 -4.62 -24.90
C ALA A 197 2.94 -5.15 -26.32
N GLN A 198 1.88 -4.67 -26.98
CA GLN A 198 1.50 -5.10 -28.32
C GLN A 198 2.47 -4.59 -29.40
N LEU A 199 2.99 -3.37 -29.27
CA LEU A 199 3.96 -2.78 -30.22
C LEU A 199 5.25 -3.58 -30.38
N TYR A 200 5.62 -4.36 -29.37
CA TYR A 200 6.81 -5.22 -29.36
C TYR A 200 6.48 -6.71 -29.50
N ALA A 201 5.25 -7.04 -29.93
CA ALA A 201 4.92 -8.40 -30.34
C ALA A 201 5.78 -8.83 -31.54
N LYS A 202 6.16 -10.13 -31.57
CA LYS A 202 7.15 -10.66 -32.50
C LYS A 202 6.74 -10.53 -33.98
N ASP A 203 5.46 -10.68 -34.28
CA ASP A 203 4.92 -10.80 -35.64
C ASP A 203 3.85 -9.72 -35.94
N ILE A 204 4.05 -8.50 -35.45
CA ILE A 204 3.16 -7.35 -35.69
C ILE A 204 3.27 -6.84 -37.14
N THR A 205 2.13 -6.57 -37.79
CA THR A 205 2.13 -6.00 -39.15
C THR A 205 2.48 -4.50 -39.11
N PRO A 206 2.97 -3.91 -40.21
CA PRO A 206 3.24 -2.47 -40.27
C PRO A 206 2.01 -1.61 -39.97
N ASP A 207 0.84 -2.01 -40.47
CA ASP A 207 -0.42 -1.29 -40.28
C ASP A 207 -0.87 -1.36 -38.80
N ASP A 208 -0.88 -2.56 -38.20
CA ASP A 208 -1.21 -2.72 -36.77
C ASP A 208 -0.26 -1.90 -35.88
N LYS A 209 1.03 -1.86 -36.24
CA LYS A 209 2.03 -1.09 -35.50
C LYS A 209 1.76 0.41 -35.59
N GLN A 210 1.37 0.90 -36.76
CA GLN A 210 1.01 2.31 -36.93
C GLN A 210 -0.25 2.66 -36.12
N GLU A 211 -1.30 1.85 -36.20
CA GLU A 211 -2.54 2.05 -35.44
C GLU A 211 -2.30 2.03 -33.92
N LEU A 212 -1.44 1.13 -33.45
CA LEU A 212 -1.06 1.05 -32.03
C LEU A 212 -0.20 2.24 -31.58
N ASP A 213 0.67 2.77 -32.43
CA ASP A 213 1.45 3.96 -32.13
C ASP A 213 0.56 5.21 -32.05
N GLU A 214 -0.42 5.35 -32.95
CA GLU A 214 -1.44 6.39 -32.89
C GLU A 214 -2.32 6.27 -31.63
N ALA A 215 -2.70 5.05 -31.26
CA ALA A 215 -3.43 4.79 -30.02
C ALA A 215 -2.61 5.15 -28.77
N LEU A 216 -1.32 4.80 -28.76
CA LEU A 216 -0.40 5.14 -27.67
C LEU A 216 -0.27 6.67 -27.50
N GLN A 217 -0.04 7.40 -28.58
CA GLN A 217 0.02 8.87 -28.57
C GLN A 217 -1.27 9.48 -28.00
N ARG A 218 -2.42 9.00 -28.46
CA ARG A 218 -3.74 9.48 -27.98
C ARG A 218 -3.92 9.24 -26.49
N GLU A 219 -3.52 8.08 -25.96
CA GLU A 219 -3.66 7.78 -24.53
C GLU A 219 -2.67 8.57 -23.66
N ILE A 220 -1.42 8.77 -24.12
CA ILE A 220 -0.44 9.64 -23.44
C ILE A 220 -0.98 11.07 -23.36
N GLN A 221 -1.45 11.63 -24.47
CA GLN A 221 -2.01 12.98 -24.50
C GLN A 221 -3.25 13.09 -23.61
N ALA A 222 -4.13 12.09 -23.62
CA ALA A 222 -5.31 12.05 -22.76
C ALA A 222 -4.94 12.01 -21.27
N ALA A 223 -3.89 11.28 -20.90
CA ALA A 223 -3.38 11.26 -19.53
C ALA A 223 -2.76 12.61 -19.15
N PHE A 224 -1.89 13.18 -19.99
CA PHE A 224 -1.25 14.47 -19.73
C PHE A 224 -2.24 15.64 -19.62
N ARG A 225 -3.29 15.69 -20.45
CA ARG A 225 -4.33 16.73 -20.38
C ARG A 225 -5.33 16.53 -19.24
N THR A 226 -5.31 15.38 -18.56
CA THR A 226 -6.14 15.18 -17.35
C THR A 226 -5.49 15.91 -16.17
N ASP A 227 -6.27 16.68 -15.40
CA ASP A 227 -5.74 17.43 -14.25
C ASP A 227 -5.32 16.47 -13.11
N GLU A 228 -4.02 16.44 -12.80
CA GLU A 228 -3.42 15.68 -11.70
C GLU A 228 -3.52 16.43 -10.35
N ILE A 229 -3.72 17.75 -10.38
CA ILE A 229 -3.84 18.58 -9.19
C ILE A 229 -5.29 18.51 -8.69
N ARG A 230 -5.46 18.01 -7.47
CA ARG A 230 -6.74 18.09 -6.78
C ARG A 230 -6.82 19.46 -6.11
N ARG A 231 -7.60 20.36 -6.70
CA ARG A 231 -7.83 21.71 -6.17
C ARG A 231 -8.60 21.68 -4.85
N THR A 232 -9.52 20.74 -4.73
CA THR A 232 -10.22 20.44 -3.47
C THR A 232 -9.53 19.27 -2.76
N PRO A 233 -9.30 19.36 -1.44
CA PRO A 233 -8.75 18.24 -0.68
C PRO A 233 -9.64 17.00 -0.82
N PRO A 234 -9.08 15.80 -0.99
CA PRO A 234 -9.87 14.58 -1.09
C PRO A 234 -10.63 14.34 0.22
N THR A 235 -11.90 13.95 0.10
CA THR A 235 -12.66 13.43 1.24
C THR A 235 -12.22 11.99 1.55
N PRO A 236 -12.38 11.50 2.79
CA PRO A 236 -12.13 10.09 3.09
C PRO A 236 -12.93 9.11 2.22
N GLN A 237 -14.15 9.49 1.83
CA GLN A 237 -14.97 8.72 0.88
C GLN A 237 -14.31 8.65 -0.51
N ASP A 238 -13.69 9.73 -0.98
CA ASP A 238 -12.94 9.72 -2.24
C ASP A 238 -11.68 8.86 -2.19
N GLU A 239 -10.96 8.87 -1.05
CA GLU A 239 -9.81 7.99 -0.84
C GLU A 239 -10.24 6.52 -0.92
N MET A 240 -11.34 6.16 -0.25
CA MET A 240 -11.91 4.81 -0.31
C MET A 240 -12.28 4.41 -1.74
N ARG A 241 -13.01 5.26 -2.48
CA ARG A 241 -13.40 4.99 -3.86
C ARG A 241 -12.19 4.82 -4.79
N ALA A 242 -11.14 5.61 -4.59
CA ALA A 242 -9.91 5.46 -5.35
C ALA A 242 -9.22 4.13 -5.05
N GLY A 243 -9.07 3.77 -3.78
CA GLY A 243 -8.48 2.49 -3.37
C GLY A 243 -9.25 1.27 -3.92
N MET A 244 -10.59 1.35 -3.99
CA MET A 244 -11.41 0.29 -4.57
C MET A 244 -11.26 0.12 -6.09
N SER A 245 -10.61 1.07 -6.78
CA SER A 245 -10.45 1.00 -8.24
C SER A 245 -9.59 -0.19 -8.67
N TYR A 246 -8.60 -0.60 -7.86
CA TYR A 246 -7.78 -1.78 -8.14
C TYR A 246 -8.57 -3.10 -8.12
N PHE A 247 -9.65 -3.17 -7.35
CA PHE A 247 -10.54 -4.33 -7.36
C PHE A 247 -11.21 -4.49 -8.70
N HIS A 248 -11.80 -3.41 -9.21
CA HIS A 248 -12.47 -3.43 -10.50
C HIS A 248 -11.51 -3.75 -11.65
N GLU A 249 -10.30 -3.18 -11.63
CA GLU A 249 -9.39 -3.28 -12.78
C GLU A 249 -8.60 -4.61 -12.82
N THR A 250 -8.11 -5.13 -11.68
CA THR A 250 -7.22 -6.32 -11.69
C THR A 250 -7.57 -7.39 -10.65
N VAL A 251 -7.82 -7.02 -9.38
CA VAL A 251 -7.91 -8.01 -8.28
C VAL A 251 -9.13 -8.92 -8.44
N TRP A 252 -10.27 -8.37 -8.89
CA TRP A 252 -11.50 -9.13 -9.10
C TRP A 252 -11.33 -10.35 -10.01
N LYS A 253 -10.55 -10.20 -11.09
CA LYS A 253 -10.22 -11.28 -12.03
C LYS A 253 -8.94 -12.03 -11.63
N GLY A 254 -8.02 -11.37 -10.94
CA GLY A 254 -6.74 -11.91 -10.52
C GLY A 254 -6.87 -13.04 -9.51
N VAL A 255 -7.75 -12.89 -8.51
CA VAL A 255 -7.96 -13.92 -7.47
C VAL A 255 -8.40 -15.27 -8.03
N PRO A 256 -9.52 -15.40 -8.77
CA PRO A 256 -9.93 -16.70 -9.30
C PRO A 256 -8.89 -17.32 -10.25
N LYS A 257 -8.23 -16.49 -11.08
CA LYS A 257 -7.13 -16.92 -11.95
C LYS A 257 -5.96 -17.51 -11.16
N PHE A 258 -5.59 -16.89 -10.03
CA PHE A 258 -4.57 -17.40 -9.13
C PHE A 258 -5.00 -18.69 -8.41
N LEU A 259 -6.22 -18.76 -7.87
CA LEU A 259 -6.72 -19.98 -7.22
C LEU A 259 -6.77 -21.18 -8.17
N ARG A 260 -7.06 -20.94 -9.46
CA ARG A 260 -6.96 -21.96 -10.51
C ARG A 260 -5.52 -22.42 -10.76
N ARG A 261 -4.51 -21.56 -10.55
CA ARG A 261 -3.10 -21.97 -10.57
C ARG A 261 -2.78 -22.87 -9.38
N VAL A 262 -3.32 -22.59 -8.19
CA VAL A 262 -3.14 -23.45 -7.01
C VAL A 262 -3.72 -24.85 -7.28
N ASP A 263 -4.92 -24.95 -7.84
CA ASP A 263 -5.51 -26.24 -8.24
C ASP A 263 -4.58 -27.02 -9.20
N THR A 264 -3.95 -26.31 -10.14
CA THR A 264 -3.03 -26.91 -11.11
C THR A 264 -1.77 -27.45 -10.41
N ALA A 265 -1.19 -26.65 -9.51
CA ALA A 265 -0.01 -27.02 -8.75
C ALA A 265 -0.26 -28.23 -7.84
N LEU A 266 -1.43 -28.28 -7.18
CA LEU A 266 -1.88 -29.41 -6.36
C LEU A 266 -1.99 -30.70 -7.18
N LYS A 267 -2.59 -30.63 -8.37
CA LYS A 267 -2.69 -31.79 -9.27
C LYS A 267 -1.31 -32.32 -9.68
N ASN A 268 -0.35 -31.42 -9.91
CA ASN A 268 1.01 -31.78 -10.30
C ASN A 268 1.83 -32.45 -9.19
N ILE A 269 1.40 -32.35 -7.92
CA ILE A 269 1.97 -33.10 -6.78
C ILE A 269 1.14 -34.31 -6.36
N GLY A 270 0.09 -34.66 -7.11
CA GLY A 270 -0.74 -35.85 -6.89
C GLY A 270 -2.09 -35.62 -6.21
N ILE A 271 -2.44 -34.38 -5.85
CA ILE A 271 -3.75 -34.05 -5.26
C ILE A 271 -4.78 -33.82 -6.37
N ASN A 272 -5.71 -34.76 -6.55
CA ASN A 272 -6.76 -34.70 -7.58
C ASN A 272 -7.98 -33.85 -7.16
N GLU A 273 -7.89 -33.16 -6.03
CA GLU A 273 -8.91 -32.24 -5.52
C GLU A 273 -8.53 -30.78 -5.81
N ARG A 274 -9.55 -29.94 -5.99
CA ARG A 274 -9.36 -28.48 -6.04
C ARG A 274 -9.35 -27.93 -4.63
N VAL A 275 -8.76 -26.75 -4.44
CA VAL A 275 -8.98 -25.99 -3.21
C VAL A 275 -10.49 -25.72 -3.08
N PRO A 276 -11.13 -26.08 -1.94
CA PRO A 276 -12.53 -25.79 -1.70
C PRO A 276 -12.84 -24.31 -1.96
N TYR A 277 -13.93 -24.02 -2.68
CA TYR A 277 -14.24 -22.64 -3.08
C TYR A 277 -14.46 -21.70 -1.90
N ASN A 278 -14.85 -22.25 -0.75
CA ASN A 278 -15.11 -21.55 0.51
C ASN A 278 -13.87 -21.47 1.43
N ALA A 279 -12.70 -21.96 1.01
CA ALA A 279 -11.46 -21.77 1.74
C ALA A 279 -11.02 -20.29 1.64
N PRO A 280 -10.85 -19.57 2.76
CA PRO A 280 -10.52 -18.14 2.75
C PRO A 280 -9.01 -17.92 2.55
N LEU A 281 -8.45 -18.44 1.44
CA LEU A 281 -7.01 -18.43 1.20
C LEU A 281 -6.44 -17.02 1.10
N ILE A 282 -7.21 -16.12 0.48
CA ILE A 282 -6.91 -14.70 0.34
C ILE A 282 -8.14 -13.92 0.80
N GLN A 283 -7.92 -12.85 1.57
CA GLN A 283 -8.92 -11.89 2.02
C GLN A 283 -8.38 -10.48 1.83
N PHE A 284 -9.28 -9.50 1.78
CA PHE A 284 -8.90 -8.10 1.70
C PHE A 284 -9.61 -7.28 2.78
N SER A 285 -8.85 -6.37 3.37
CA SER A 285 -9.34 -5.40 4.34
C SER A 285 -8.99 -3.98 3.89
N SER A 286 -9.57 -2.97 4.55
CA SER A 286 -9.32 -1.56 4.27
C SER A 286 -9.25 -0.74 5.54
N TRP A 287 -8.43 0.30 5.53
CA TRP A 287 -8.41 1.36 6.56
C TRP A 287 -9.08 2.66 6.11
N MET A 288 -9.40 2.78 4.81
CA MET A 288 -9.96 4.00 4.23
C MET A 288 -11.39 4.23 4.73
N GLY A 289 -11.55 5.22 5.62
CA GLY A 289 -12.81 5.55 6.29
C GLY A 289 -13.04 4.88 7.65
N GLY A 290 -12.08 4.08 8.12
CA GLY A 290 -12.13 3.43 9.45
C GLY A 290 -10.98 3.83 10.38
N ASP A 291 -9.81 4.17 9.82
CA ASP A 291 -8.67 4.68 10.58
C ASP A 291 -8.83 6.17 10.89
N ARG A 292 -9.20 6.46 12.14
CA ARG A 292 -9.46 7.80 12.68
C ARG A 292 -8.38 8.28 13.66
N ASP A 293 -7.30 7.53 13.83
CA ASP A 293 -6.15 7.86 14.69
C ASP A 293 -5.61 9.27 14.34
N GLY A 294 -5.95 10.21 15.23
CA GLY A 294 -5.92 11.67 15.10
C GLY A 294 -6.17 12.21 13.68
N ASN A 295 -7.13 11.63 12.97
CA ASN A 295 -7.71 12.22 11.77
C ASN A 295 -9.18 12.55 12.03
N PRO A 296 -9.50 13.77 12.50
CA PRO A 296 -10.88 14.15 12.85
C PRO A 296 -11.81 14.21 11.63
N ARG A 297 -11.27 14.14 10.40
CA ARG A 297 -12.10 14.06 9.19
C ARG A 297 -12.75 12.69 8.99
N VAL A 298 -12.28 11.65 9.67
CA VAL A 298 -12.91 10.31 9.65
C VAL A 298 -13.92 10.25 10.79
N THR A 299 -15.13 10.74 10.50
CA THR A 299 -16.24 10.78 11.44
C THR A 299 -17.01 9.45 11.45
N PRO A 300 -17.95 9.24 12.39
CA PRO A 300 -18.85 8.08 12.36
C PRO A 300 -19.67 7.99 11.06
N GLU A 301 -20.13 9.12 10.52
CA GLU A 301 -20.84 9.18 9.24
C GLU A 301 -19.97 8.72 8.07
N VAL A 302 -18.71 9.16 8.02
CA VAL A 302 -17.75 8.69 7.01
C VAL A 302 -17.60 7.17 7.06
N THR A 303 -17.49 6.58 8.25
CA THR A 303 -17.43 5.11 8.42
C THR A 303 -18.67 4.43 7.86
N ARG A 304 -19.87 4.99 8.13
CA ARG A 304 -21.12 4.47 7.56
C ARG A 304 -21.12 4.56 6.04
N ASP A 305 -20.75 5.70 5.48
CA ASP A 305 -20.72 5.96 4.04
C ASP A 305 -19.82 4.98 3.31
N VAL A 306 -18.60 4.76 3.81
CA VAL A 306 -17.66 3.85 3.15
C VAL A 306 -18.11 2.40 3.19
N CYS A 307 -18.77 1.96 4.27
CA CYS A 307 -19.36 0.62 4.33
C CYS A 307 -20.49 0.47 3.29
N LEU A 308 -21.39 1.46 3.18
CA LEU A 308 -22.46 1.45 2.18
C LEU A 308 -21.92 1.51 0.75
N LEU A 309 -20.88 2.31 0.51
CA LEU A 309 -20.18 2.37 -0.78
C LEU A 309 -19.55 1.02 -1.14
N ALA A 310 -18.92 0.34 -0.18
CA ALA A 310 -18.28 -0.96 -0.40
C ALA A 310 -19.32 -2.02 -0.79
N ARG A 311 -20.47 -2.06 -0.09
CA ARG A 311 -21.58 -2.97 -0.43
C ARG A 311 -22.19 -2.65 -1.80
N MET A 312 -22.35 -1.37 -2.12
CA MET A 312 -22.84 -0.94 -3.43
C MET A 312 -21.87 -1.36 -4.56
N MET A 313 -20.57 -1.21 -4.34
CA MET A 313 -19.53 -1.63 -5.31
C MET A 313 -19.49 -3.15 -5.48
N ALA A 314 -19.57 -3.92 -4.38
CA ALA A 314 -19.66 -5.37 -4.42
C ALA A 314 -20.87 -5.83 -5.25
N ALA A 315 -22.06 -5.34 -4.90
CA ALA A 315 -23.29 -5.67 -5.60
C ALA A 315 -23.23 -5.31 -7.09
N ASN A 316 -22.58 -4.20 -7.46
CA ASN A 316 -22.41 -3.82 -8.85
C ASN A 316 -21.48 -4.76 -9.64
N LEU A 317 -20.36 -5.20 -9.04
CA LEU A 317 -19.46 -6.16 -9.67
C LEU A 317 -20.11 -7.53 -9.86
N TYR A 318 -20.82 -8.02 -8.83
CA TYR A 318 -21.60 -9.26 -8.95
C TYR A 318 -22.73 -9.13 -9.97
N TYR A 319 -23.43 -7.99 -9.99
CA TYR A 319 -24.52 -7.73 -10.94
C TYR A 319 -24.02 -7.75 -12.40
N SER A 320 -22.84 -7.20 -12.68
CA SER A 320 -22.27 -7.26 -14.03
C SER A 320 -21.88 -8.69 -14.43
N GLN A 321 -21.27 -9.46 -13.53
CA GLN A 321 -20.77 -10.80 -13.86
C GLN A 321 -21.85 -11.90 -13.85
N ILE A 322 -22.92 -11.74 -13.07
CA ILE A 322 -24.03 -12.70 -13.06
C ILE A 322 -24.74 -12.76 -14.42
N GLU A 323 -24.77 -11.65 -15.17
CA GLU A 323 -25.35 -11.61 -16.51
C GLU A 323 -24.52 -12.44 -17.50
N ASP A 324 -23.19 -12.36 -17.47
CA ASP A 324 -22.31 -13.23 -18.26
C ASP A 324 -22.52 -14.70 -17.91
N LEU A 325 -22.68 -15.02 -16.62
CA LEU A 325 -22.94 -16.39 -16.16
C LEU A 325 -24.31 -16.90 -16.61
N MET A 326 -25.33 -16.04 -16.66
CA MET A 326 -26.63 -16.37 -17.25
C MET A 326 -26.50 -16.69 -18.74
N PHE A 327 -25.66 -15.97 -19.49
CA PHE A 327 -25.42 -16.26 -20.90
C PHE A 327 -24.81 -17.66 -21.09
N GLU A 328 -23.76 -17.97 -20.34
CA GLU A 328 -23.04 -19.24 -20.43
C GLU A 328 -23.87 -20.45 -19.99
N LEU A 329 -24.61 -20.34 -18.86
CA LEU A 329 -25.34 -21.46 -18.25
C LEU A 329 -26.72 -21.70 -18.90
N SER A 330 -26.71 -21.97 -20.21
CA SER A 330 -27.88 -22.25 -21.04
C SER A 330 -28.44 -23.69 -20.96
N MET A 331 -27.88 -24.52 -20.09
CA MET A 331 -28.20 -25.95 -19.99
C MET A 331 -29.64 -26.18 -19.52
N TRP A 332 -30.30 -27.16 -20.14
CA TRP A 332 -31.65 -27.59 -19.76
C TRP A 332 -31.66 -28.79 -18.79
N ARG A 333 -30.57 -29.58 -18.76
CA ARG A 333 -30.43 -30.71 -17.84
C ARG A 333 -30.08 -30.21 -16.45
N CYS A 334 -30.83 -30.65 -15.45
CA CYS A 334 -30.63 -30.30 -14.06
C CYS A 334 -31.11 -31.39 -13.11
N SER A 335 -30.64 -31.32 -11.87
CA SER A 335 -31.15 -32.12 -10.77
C SER A 335 -32.62 -31.82 -10.47
N ASP A 336 -33.30 -32.75 -9.79
CA ASP A 336 -34.70 -32.58 -9.38
C ASP A 336 -34.87 -31.40 -8.42
N GLU A 337 -33.89 -31.19 -7.53
CA GLU A 337 -33.87 -30.06 -6.58
C GLU A 337 -33.87 -28.71 -7.32
N LEU A 338 -32.94 -28.53 -8.28
CA LEU A 338 -32.87 -27.30 -9.08
C LEU A 338 -34.16 -27.09 -9.89
N ARG A 339 -34.73 -28.17 -10.43
CA ARG A 339 -35.98 -28.12 -11.21
C ARG A 339 -37.12 -27.55 -10.39
N VAL A 340 -37.34 -28.08 -9.19
CA VAL A 340 -38.41 -27.63 -8.29
C VAL A 340 -38.22 -26.15 -7.95
N ARG A 341 -37.00 -25.74 -7.60
CA ARG A 341 -36.70 -24.35 -7.26
C ARG A 341 -36.93 -23.40 -8.45
N ALA A 342 -36.51 -23.79 -9.65
CA ALA A 342 -36.72 -23.01 -10.86
C ALA A 342 -38.22 -22.88 -11.19
N ASP A 343 -39.00 -23.95 -11.05
CA ASP A 343 -40.45 -23.92 -11.28
C ASP A 343 -41.19 -23.00 -10.29
N GLU A 344 -40.79 -23.00 -9.01
CA GLU A 344 -41.33 -22.08 -7.99
C GLU A 344 -41.06 -20.62 -8.33
N LEU A 345 -39.82 -20.28 -8.70
CA LEU A 345 -39.43 -18.93 -9.12
C LEU A 345 -40.17 -18.51 -10.40
N HIS A 346 -40.31 -19.43 -11.35
CA HIS A 346 -41.04 -19.15 -12.59
C HIS A 346 -42.53 -18.84 -12.34
N ARG A 347 -43.18 -19.53 -11.37
CA ARG A 347 -44.58 -19.28 -11.00
C ARG A 347 -44.78 -17.98 -10.22
N SER A 348 -43.82 -17.61 -9.36
CA SER A 348 -43.90 -16.42 -8.49
C SER A 348 -43.44 -15.13 -9.16
N SER A 349 -42.68 -15.22 -10.26
CA SER A 349 -42.21 -14.05 -11.02
C SER A 349 -43.37 -13.19 -11.55
N ARG A 350 -43.48 -11.94 -11.07
CA ARG A 350 -44.48 -10.94 -11.47
C ARG A 350 -44.40 -10.66 -12.99
N ARG A 351 -45.54 -10.32 -13.61
CA ARG A 351 -45.68 -10.10 -15.07
C ARG A 351 -44.97 -8.85 -15.62
N ASP A 352 -44.35 -8.03 -14.78
CA ASP A 352 -43.68 -6.82 -15.24
C ASP A 352 -42.45 -7.17 -16.09
N ALA A 353 -42.34 -6.51 -17.25
CA ALA A 353 -41.29 -6.77 -18.23
C ALA A 353 -39.93 -6.36 -17.67
N LYS A 354 -39.22 -7.31 -17.05
CA LYS A 354 -37.82 -7.13 -16.64
C LYS A 354 -36.95 -7.07 -17.89
N HIS A 355 -36.24 -5.97 -18.10
CA HIS A 355 -35.34 -5.82 -19.25
C HIS A 355 -34.01 -6.51 -18.92
N TYR A 356 -33.82 -7.71 -19.47
CA TYR A 356 -32.49 -8.32 -19.55
C TYR A 356 -31.83 -7.87 -20.87
N ILE A 357 -30.50 -7.76 -20.92
CA ILE A 357 -29.77 -7.24 -22.11
C ILE A 357 -30.15 -7.99 -23.40
N GLU A 358 -30.32 -9.32 -23.36
CA GLU A 358 -30.84 -10.10 -24.49
C GLU A 358 -32.28 -10.60 -24.31
N PHE A 359 -32.75 -10.76 -23.07
CA PHE A 359 -34.10 -11.24 -22.83
C PHE A 359 -35.07 -10.05 -22.73
N TRP A 360 -35.55 -9.62 -23.89
CA TRP A 360 -36.69 -8.69 -24.02
C TRP A 360 -38.01 -9.31 -23.50
N LYS A 361 -37.99 -10.59 -23.10
CA LYS A 361 -39.10 -11.41 -22.61
C LYS A 361 -38.68 -12.17 -21.34
N LYS A 362 -39.64 -12.81 -20.66
CA LYS A 362 -39.41 -13.70 -19.51
C LYS A 362 -38.46 -14.85 -19.87
N VAL A 363 -37.52 -15.18 -18.97
CA VAL A 363 -36.63 -16.35 -19.09
C VAL A 363 -37.48 -17.63 -19.24
N PRO A 364 -37.23 -18.47 -20.27
CA PRO A 364 -37.96 -19.71 -20.47
C PRO A 364 -37.77 -20.71 -19.31
N PRO A 365 -38.83 -21.45 -18.89
CA PRO A 365 -38.73 -22.40 -17.78
C PRO A 365 -37.85 -23.63 -18.09
N ASN A 366 -37.58 -23.92 -19.36
CA ASN A 366 -36.65 -24.97 -19.79
C ASN A 366 -35.17 -24.59 -19.64
N GLU A 367 -34.87 -23.40 -19.12
CA GLU A 367 -33.52 -22.91 -18.82
C GLU A 367 -33.37 -22.69 -17.30
N PRO A 368 -33.35 -23.77 -16.48
CA PRO A 368 -33.51 -23.69 -15.03
C PRO A 368 -32.40 -22.90 -14.32
N TYR A 369 -31.15 -22.99 -14.78
CA TYR A 369 -30.04 -22.20 -14.23
C TYR A 369 -30.27 -20.70 -14.46
N ARG A 370 -30.69 -20.29 -15.66
CA ARG A 370 -30.98 -18.88 -15.97
C ARG A 370 -32.15 -18.34 -15.15
N VAL A 371 -33.15 -19.17 -14.84
CA VAL A 371 -34.27 -18.76 -13.96
C VAL A 371 -33.75 -18.42 -12.55
N ILE A 372 -32.90 -19.27 -11.98
CA ILE A 372 -32.33 -19.05 -10.64
C ILE A 372 -31.37 -17.86 -10.63
N LEU A 373 -30.46 -17.79 -11.60
CA LEU A 373 -29.49 -16.69 -11.67
C LEU A 373 -30.16 -15.35 -11.99
N GLY A 374 -31.29 -15.36 -12.70
CA GLY A 374 -32.14 -14.20 -12.88
C GLY A 374 -32.72 -13.66 -11.57
N ASP A 375 -33.15 -14.52 -10.65
CA ASP A 375 -33.58 -14.13 -9.31
C ASP A 375 -32.42 -13.55 -8.48
N VAL A 376 -31.25 -14.19 -8.54
CA VAL A 376 -30.02 -13.71 -7.89
C VAL A 376 -29.66 -12.31 -8.38
N ARG A 377 -29.67 -12.10 -9.70
CA ARG A 377 -29.41 -10.79 -10.32
C ARG A 377 -30.40 -9.73 -9.83
N ASP A 378 -31.69 -10.07 -9.77
CA ASP A 378 -32.71 -9.12 -9.32
C ASP A 378 -32.51 -8.74 -7.84
N LYS A 379 -32.17 -9.70 -6.97
CA LYS A 379 -31.80 -9.41 -5.57
C LYS A 379 -30.50 -8.59 -5.46
N LEU A 380 -29.51 -8.83 -6.31
CA LEU A 380 -28.28 -8.01 -6.37
C LEU A 380 -28.60 -6.57 -6.76
N TYR A 381 -29.51 -6.36 -7.72
CA TYR A 381 -29.99 -5.03 -8.09
C TYR A 381 -30.63 -4.33 -6.89
N GLN A 382 -31.54 -5.01 -6.18
CA GLN A 382 -32.18 -4.44 -4.98
C GLN A 382 -31.17 -4.16 -3.86
N THR A 383 -30.17 -5.03 -3.67
CA THR A 383 -29.08 -4.83 -2.70
C THR A 383 -28.27 -3.57 -3.03
N ARG A 384 -27.96 -3.36 -4.32
CA ARG A 384 -27.26 -2.16 -4.81
C ARG A 384 -28.11 -0.90 -4.60
N GLU A 385 -29.37 -0.92 -5.01
CA GLU A 385 -30.26 0.24 -4.91
C GLU A 385 -30.59 0.59 -3.45
N ARG A 386 -30.74 -0.41 -2.57
CA ARG A 386 -30.90 -0.19 -1.13
C ARG A 386 -29.68 0.52 -0.56
N SER A 387 -28.47 0.02 -0.86
CA SER A 387 -27.22 0.66 -0.43
C SER A 387 -27.10 2.10 -0.94
N ARG A 388 -27.50 2.35 -2.20
CA ARG A 388 -27.51 3.69 -2.81
C ARG A 388 -28.51 4.63 -2.13
N GLN A 389 -29.73 4.16 -1.86
CA GLN A 389 -30.78 4.95 -1.18
C GLN A 389 -30.37 5.29 0.26
N MET A 390 -29.85 4.31 1.00
CA MET A 390 -29.30 4.53 2.34
C MET A 390 -28.16 5.55 2.35
N LEU A 391 -27.23 5.46 1.38
CA LEU A 391 -26.13 6.42 1.26
C LEU A 391 -26.61 7.84 0.90
N SER A 392 -27.67 7.97 0.11
CA SER A 392 -28.15 9.27 -0.37
C SER A 392 -29.12 9.97 0.59
N HIS A 393 -29.93 9.20 1.33
CA HIS A 393 -31.05 9.73 2.12
C HIS A 393 -31.13 9.15 3.55
N GLY A 394 -30.26 8.22 3.94
CA GLY A 394 -30.30 7.53 5.24
C GLY A 394 -31.37 6.45 5.39
N ILE A 395 -32.35 6.39 4.48
CA ILE A 395 -33.47 5.44 4.47
C ILE A 395 -33.67 4.82 3.08
N SER A 396 -34.30 3.65 3.03
CA SER A 396 -34.62 2.95 1.79
C SER A 396 -36.02 2.33 1.85
N ASP A 397 -36.79 2.50 0.77
CA ASP A 397 -38.11 1.88 0.59
C ASP A 397 -38.02 0.40 0.18
N ILE A 398 -36.82 -0.06 -0.19
CA ILE A 398 -36.57 -1.45 -0.60
C ILE A 398 -36.46 -2.30 0.67
N PRO A 399 -37.33 -3.29 0.89
CA PRO A 399 -37.30 -4.11 2.10
C PRO A 399 -36.06 -5.02 2.14
N GLU A 400 -35.59 -5.40 3.33
CA GLU A 400 -34.38 -6.24 3.48
C GLU A 400 -34.55 -7.62 2.86
N GLU A 401 -35.77 -8.17 2.89
CA GLU A 401 -36.15 -9.47 2.36
C GLU A 401 -35.99 -9.57 0.84
N GLU A 402 -35.98 -8.43 0.13
CA GLU A 402 -35.72 -8.34 -1.30
C GLU A 402 -34.22 -8.22 -1.63
N THR A 403 -33.35 -8.16 -0.62
CA THR A 403 -31.90 -7.99 -0.76
C THR A 403 -31.11 -9.19 -0.23
N PHE A 404 -29.80 -9.21 -0.47
CA PHE A 404 -28.86 -10.11 0.22
C PHE A 404 -28.34 -9.47 1.51
N THR A 405 -28.73 -10.04 2.65
CA THR A 405 -28.36 -9.55 3.99
C THR A 405 -27.15 -10.26 4.57
N ASN A 406 -26.88 -11.49 4.12
CA ASN A 406 -25.70 -12.27 4.48
C ASN A 406 -25.19 -13.08 3.29
N ILE A 407 -23.96 -13.57 3.41
CA ILE A 407 -23.26 -14.27 2.33
C ILE A 407 -23.88 -15.64 2.03
N GLU A 408 -24.43 -16.32 3.04
CA GLU A 408 -25.04 -17.65 2.90
C GLU A 408 -26.28 -17.59 2.00
N GLN A 409 -27.12 -16.55 2.14
CA GLN A 409 -28.24 -16.30 1.23
C GLN A 409 -27.80 -16.13 -0.22
N PHE A 410 -26.62 -15.56 -0.44
CA PHE A 410 -26.09 -15.34 -1.78
C PHE A 410 -25.41 -16.58 -2.36
N LEU A 411 -24.71 -17.36 -1.53
CA LEU A 411 -24.05 -18.61 -1.92
C LEU A 411 -25.04 -19.73 -2.23
N GLU A 412 -26.13 -19.87 -1.47
CA GLU A 412 -27.10 -20.97 -1.60
C GLU A 412 -27.54 -21.26 -3.05
N PRO A 413 -28.04 -20.28 -3.84
CA PRO A 413 -28.47 -20.54 -5.22
C PRO A 413 -27.31 -20.88 -6.16
N LEU A 414 -26.09 -20.38 -5.88
CA LEU A 414 -24.89 -20.64 -6.68
C LEU A 414 -24.37 -22.06 -6.42
N GLU A 415 -24.35 -22.48 -5.17
CA GLU A 415 -24.00 -23.84 -4.75
C GLU A 415 -25.01 -24.86 -5.25
N LEU A 416 -26.30 -24.51 -5.28
CA LEU A 416 -27.36 -25.31 -5.89
C LEU A 416 -27.09 -25.52 -7.39
N CYS A 417 -26.75 -24.46 -8.13
CA CYS A 417 -26.33 -24.57 -9.53
C CYS A 417 -25.09 -25.47 -9.68
N TYR A 418 -24.08 -25.29 -8.82
CA TYR A 418 -22.83 -26.08 -8.86
C TYR A 418 -23.09 -27.57 -8.64
N ARG A 419 -23.81 -27.94 -7.57
CA ARG A 419 -24.13 -29.34 -7.26
C ARG A 419 -25.02 -29.98 -8.33
N SER A 420 -25.95 -29.20 -8.91
CA SER A 420 -26.79 -29.67 -10.02
C SER A 420 -25.96 -30.00 -11.26
N LEU A 421 -25.07 -29.11 -11.69
CA LEU A 421 -24.18 -29.36 -12.84
C LEU A 421 -23.31 -30.60 -12.59
N CYS A 422 -22.72 -30.73 -11.40
CA CYS A 422 -21.95 -31.93 -11.04
C CYS A 422 -22.79 -33.21 -11.13
N SER A 423 -24.03 -33.19 -10.62
CA SER A 423 -24.93 -34.36 -10.64
C SER A 423 -25.35 -34.77 -12.06
N CYS A 424 -25.38 -33.83 -13.00
CA CYS A 424 -25.71 -34.07 -14.41
C CYS A 424 -24.50 -34.50 -15.27
N GLY A 425 -23.31 -34.62 -14.68
CA GLY A 425 -22.07 -34.94 -15.40
C GLY A 425 -21.34 -33.73 -16.00
N ASP A 426 -21.82 -32.53 -15.72
CA ASP A 426 -21.33 -31.25 -16.28
C ASP A 426 -20.33 -30.54 -15.34
N ARG A 427 -19.58 -31.31 -14.52
CA ARG A 427 -18.55 -30.76 -13.62
C ARG A 427 -17.51 -29.86 -14.32
N PRO A 428 -17.04 -30.16 -15.55
CA PRO A 428 -16.14 -29.25 -16.26
C PRO A 428 -16.73 -27.85 -16.49
N ILE A 429 -18.05 -27.74 -16.65
CA ILE A 429 -18.75 -26.46 -16.77
C ILE A 429 -18.84 -25.78 -15.40
N ALA A 430 -19.20 -26.54 -14.35
CA ALA A 430 -19.25 -26.03 -12.98
C ALA A 430 -17.90 -25.46 -12.50
N ASP A 431 -16.80 -26.13 -12.87
CA ASP A 431 -15.42 -25.73 -12.58
C ASP A 431 -14.89 -24.57 -13.45
N GLY A 432 -15.71 -24.04 -14.37
CA GLY A 432 -15.44 -22.86 -15.18
C GLY A 432 -15.78 -21.56 -14.44
N SER A 433 -16.60 -20.71 -15.07
CA SER A 433 -16.98 -19.38 -14.57
C SER A 433 -17.78 -19.42 -13.26
N LEU A 434 -18.57 -20.47 -13.04
CA LEU A 434 -19.34 -20.63 -11.79
C LEU A 434 -18.41 -20.82 -10.57
N LEU A 435 -17.37 -21.64 -10.71
CA LEU A 435 -16.36 -21.81 -9.65
C LEU A 435 -15.58 -20.52 -9.38
N ASP A 436 -15.24 -19.77 -10.43
CA ASP A 436 -14.61 -18.47 -10.27
C ASP A 436 -15.52 -17.50 -9.50
N PHE A 437 -16.82 -17.49 -9.81
CA PHE A 437 -17.82 -16.70 -9.11
C PHE A 437 -17.98 -17.10 -7.64
N LEU A 438 -18.07 -18.40 -7.33
CA LEU A 438 -18.12 -18.91 -5.95
C LEU A 438 -16.88 -18.49 -5.13
N ARG A 439 -15.69 -18.54 -5.74
CA ARG A 439 -14.44 -18.09 -5.12
C ARG A 439 -14.43 -16.57 -4.89
N GLN A 440 -14.96 -15.79 -5.82
CA GLN A 440 -15.11 -14.35 -5.65
C GLN A 440 -16.08 -14.02 -4.51
N VAL A 441 -17.22 -14.70 -4.40
CA VAL A 441 -18.15 -14.53 -3.27
C VAL A 441 -17.46 -14.84 -1.95
N SER A 442 -16.74 -15.98 -1.86
CA SER A 442 -16.03 -16.38 -0.64
C SER A 442 -14.85 -15.46 -0.27
N THR A 443 -14.23 -14.81 -1.26
CA THR A 443 -13.11 -13.89 -1.06
C THR A 443 -13.57 -12.49 -0.63
N PHE A 444 -14.57 -11.96 -1.34
CA PHE A 444 -14.94 -10.54 -1.27
C PHE A 444 -16.21 -10.30 -0.44
N GLY A 445 -17.03 -11.34 -0.22
CA GLY A 445 -18.29 -11.24 0.48
C GLY A 445 -19.23 -10.18 -0.11
N LEU A 446 -20.10 -9.61 0.71
CA LEU A 446 -21.02 -8.56 0.28
C LEU A 446 -20.45 -7.15 0.37
N SER A 447 -19.16 -7.00 0.73
CA SER A 447 -18.55 -5.71 1.05
C SER A 447 -17.24 -5.43 0.31
N LEU A 448 -16.76 -6.34 -0.56
CA LEU A 448 -15.41 -6.34 -1.19
C LEU A 448 -14.25 -6.46 -0.21
N VAL A 449 -14.22 -5.58 0.78
CA VAL A 449 -13.22 -5.47 1.84
C VAL A 449 -13.90 -5.37 3.19
N ARG A 450 -13.24 -5.88 4.23
CA ARG A 450 -13.62 -5.61 5.62
C ARG A 450 -12.96 -4.32 6.10
N LEU A 451 -13.71 -3.45 6.75
CA LEU A 451 -13.19 -2.18 7.28
C LEU A 451 -12.64 -2.37 8.70
N ASP A 452 -11.36 -2.08 8.90
CA ASP A 452 -10.82 -1.96 10.25
C ASP A 452 -11.13 -0.58 10.83
N ILE A 453 -11.44 -0.55 12.12
CA ILE A 453 -11.61 0.67 12.89
C ILE A 453 -10.35 0.87 13.72
N ARG A 454 -9.75 2.05 13.68
CA ARG A 454 -8.55 2.34 14.48
C ARG A 454 -8.65 3.67 15.21
N GLN A 455 -8.44 3.64 16.52
CA GLN A 455 -8.44 4.81 17.41
C GLN A 455 -7.31 4.70 18.45
N GLU A 456 -6.80 5.83 18.96
CA GLU A 456 -5.75 5.81 19.98
C GLU A 456 -6.29 5.56 21.41
N SER A 457 -5.53 4.83 22.23
CA SER A 457 -5.89 4.39 23.59
C SER A 457 -6.34 5.53 24.53
N ASP A 458 -5.69 6.69 24.44
CA ASP A 458 -6.01 7.86 25.27
C ASP A 458 -7.45 8.34 25.08
N ARG A 459 -8.00 8.22 23.86
CA ARG A 459 -9.38 8.61 23.56
C ARG A 459 -10.40 7.69 24.23
N HIS A 460 -10.08 6.41 24.42
CA HIS A 460 -10.92 5.49 25.20
C HIS A 460 -10.82 5.81 26.69
N THR A 461 -9.62 6.13 27.17
CA THR A 461 -9.38 6.57 28.54
C THR A 461 -10.19 7.84 28.86
N ASP A 462 -10.27 8.81 27.95
CA ASP A 462 -11.10 10.01 28.12
C ASP A 462 -12.59 9.71 28.30
N VAL A 463 -13.13 8.77 27.51
CA VAL A 463 -14.53 8.34 27.64
C VAL A 463 -14.77 7.70 29.01
N LEU A 464 -13.91 6.77 29.43
CA LEU A 464 -14.05 6.09 30.72
C LEU A 464 -13.83 7.05 31.91
N ASP A 465 -12.95 8.04 31.77
CA ASP A 465 -12.73 9.08 32.77
C ASP A 465 -13.94 9.99 32.92
N ALA A 466 -14.58 10.37 31.81
CA ALA A 466 -15.84 11.13 31.85
C ALA A 466 -16.97 10.33 32.51
N ILE A 467 -17.08 9.03 32.20
CA ILE A 467 -18.07 8.13 32.83
C ILE A 467 -17.83 8.02 34.33
N THR A 468 -16.61 7.72 34.76
CA THR A 468 -16.28 7.55 36.19
C THR A 468 -16.45 8.83 36.99
N LYS A 469 -16.13 9.99 36.41
CA LYS A 469 -16.40 11.31 37.01
C LYS A 469 -17.88 11.61 37.12
N HIS A 470 -18.66 11.33 36.08
CA HIS A 470 -20.12 11.53 36.08
C HIS A 470 -20.85 10.67 37.12
N LEU A 471 -20.36 9.45 37.32
CA LEU A 471 -20.88 8.53 38.33
C LEU A 471 -20.36 8.81 39.75
N GLU A 472 -19.50 9.82 39.93
CA GLU A 472 -18.85 10.18 41.20
C GLU A 472 -18.05 9.03 41.85
N ILE A 473 -17.49 8.12 41.04
CA ILE A 473 -16.70 6.98 41.51
C ILE A 473 -15.18 7.18 41.39
N GLY A 474 -14.75 8.34 40.86
CA GLY A 474 -13.35 8.73 40.77
C GLY A 474 -12.97 9.20 39.36
N SER A 475 -11.67 9.19 39.07
CA SER A 475 -11.10 9.54 37.76
C SER A 475 -10.33 8.35 37.23
N TYR A 476 -10.90 7.63 36.24
CA TYR A 476 -10.25 6.49 35.59
C TYR A 476 -8.83 6.82 35.10
N ARG A 477 -8.60 8.05 34.64
CA ARG A 477 -7.28 8.50 34.17
C ARG A 477 -6.21 8.51 35.26
N GLU A 478 -6.59 8.78 36.52
CA GLU A 478 -5.68 8.88 37.67
C GLU A 478 -5.40 7.52 38.34
N TRP A 479 -6.19 6.49 38.02
CA TRP A 479 -6.03 5.15 38.58
C TRP A 479 -4.78 4.44 38.07
N SER A 480 -4.20 3.58 38.92
CA SER A 480 -3.13 2.66 38.52
C SER A 480 -3.65 1.63 37.51
N GLU A 481 -2.75 0.97 36.79
CA GLU A 481 -3.12 -0.08 35.84
C GLU A 481 -3.91 -1.22 36.50
N GLU A 482 -3.54 -1.59 37.73
CA GLU A 482 -4.24 -2.61 38.52
C GLU A 482 -5.66 -2.18 38.89
N GLN A 483 -5.83 -0.92 39.32
CA GLN A 483 -7.14 -0.35 39.65
C GLN A 483 -8.03 -0.26 38.42
N LYS A 484 -7.48 0.13 37.26
CA LYS A 484 -8.19 0.12 35.98
C LYS A 484 -8.66 -1.28 35.61
N GLN A 485 -7.78 -2.28 35.67
CA GLN A 485 -8.15 -3.67 35.40
C GLN A 485 -9.23 -4.17 36.36
N GLU A 486 -9.10 -3.94 37.67
CA GLU A 486 -10.08 -4.37 38.67
C GLU A 486 -11.47 -3.80 38.37
N TRP A 487 -11.54 -2.48 38.11
CA TRP A 487 -12.79 -1.82 37.77
C TRP A 487 -13.39 -2.33 36.46
N LEU A 488 -12.58 -2.41 35.39
CA LEU A 488 -13.03 -2.91 34.09
C LEU A 488 -13.57 -4.33 34.19
N LEU A 489 -12.90 -5.22 34.94
CA LEU A 489 -13.35 -6.60 35.11
C LEU A 489 -14.62 -6.72 35.96
N SER A 490 -14.78 -5.85 36.97
CA SER A 490 -16.03 -5.73 37.73
C SER A 490 -17.18 -5.36 36.80
N GLU A 491 -17.02 -4.33 35.97
CA GLU A 491 -18.05 -3.89 35.03
C GLU A 491 -18.30 -4.93 33.93
N LEU A 492 -17.26 -5.53 33.34
CA LEU A 492 -17.35 -6.56 32.30
C LEU A 492 -18.06 -7.84 32.79
N SER A 493 -17.92 -8.17 34.07
CA SER A 493 -18.62 -9.30 34.71
C SER A 493 -20.03 -8.93 35.17
N GLY A 494 -20.27 -7.64 35.42
CA GLY A 494 -21.57 -7.08 35.75
C GLY A 494 -22.57 -7.13 34.58
N ARG A 495 -23.86 -6.96 34.92
CA ARG A 495 -24.97 -6.89 33.94
C ARG A 495 -25.70 -5.54 33.96
N ARG A 496 -25.27 -4.63 34.83
CA ARG A 496 -25.85 -3.30 34.95
C ARG A 496 -25.28 -2.44 33.80
N PRO A 497 -26.12 -1.70 33.06
CA PRO A 497 -25.65 -0.69 32.12
C PRO A 497 -24.83 0.40 32.84
N LEU A 498 -23.72 0.81 32.23
CA LEU A 498 -22.73 1.68 32.86
C LEU A 498 -23.12 3.16 32.85
N PHE A 499 -23.65 3.66 31.72
CA PHE A 499 -24.01 5.07 31.56
C PHE A 499 -25.35 5.27 30.85
N GLY A 500 -25.99 6.41 31.11
CA GLY A 500 -27.24 6.83 30.50
C GLY A 500 -27.07 7.93 29.44
N PRO A 501 -28.18 8.41 28.84
CA PRO A 501 -28.15 9.48 27.84
C PRO A 501 -27.70 10.84 28.42
N ASP A 502 -27.62 10.98 29.74
CA ASP A 502 -27.26 12.18 30.50
C ASP A 502 -25.74 12.38 30.68
N LEU A 503 -24.90 11.44 30.22
CA LEU A 503 -23.44 11.58 30.27
C LEU A 503 -22.99 12.85 29.52
N PRO A 504 -22.27 13.79 30.16
CA PRO A 504 -21.68 14.93 29.47
C PRO A 504 -20.60 14.48 28.48
N LYS A 505 -20.71 14.91 27.22
CA LYS A 505 -19.79 14.54 26.14
C LYS A 505 -19.10 15.76 25.58
N THR A 506 -17.78 15.72 25.47
CA THR A 506 -17.02 16.60 24.56
C THR A 506 -17.21 16.12 23.11
N GLU A 507 -16.83 16.92 22.13
CA GLU A 507 -16.86 16.50 20.71
C GLU A 507 -16.05 15.22 20.48
N GLU A 508 -14.90 15.10 21.14
CA GLU A 508 -14.05 13.91 21.06
C GLU A 508 -14.68 12.68 21.73
N ILE A 509 -15.36 12.83 22.87
CA ILE A 509 -16.07 11.72 23.52
C ILE A 509 -17.27 11.28 22.67
N ALA A 510 -18.01 12.24 22.10
CA ALA A 510 -19.12 11.95 21.20
C ALA A 510 -18.65 11.16 19.98
N ASP A 511 -17.57 11.57 19.31
CA ASP A 511 -16.99 10.85 18.18
C ASP A 511 -16.68 9.37 18.52
N VAL A 512 -16.10 9.08 19.68
CA VAL A 512 -15.81 7.69 20.09
C VAL A 512 -17.10 6.88 20.30
N LEU A 513 -18.07 7.42 21.03
CA LEU A 513 -19.33 6.73 21.33
C LEU A 513 -20.20 6.54 20.08
N ASP A 514 -20.25 7.55 19.22
CA ASP A 514 -21.02 7.52 17.97
C ASP A 514 -20.37 6.57 16.95
N THR A 515 -19.04 6.40 17.00
CA THR A 515 -18.36 5.33 16.24
C THR A 515 -18.90 3.96 16.63
N PHE A 516 -18.94 3.65 17.93
CA PHE A 516 -19.48 2.37 18.38
C PHE A 516 -20.97 2.21 18.04
N SER A 517 -21.73 3.30 18.04
CA SER A 517 -23.13 3.29 17.59
C SER A 517 -23.24 2.87 16.12
N VAL A 518 -22.37 3.38 15.23
CA VAL A 518 -22.30 2.93 13.83
C VAL A 518 -21.94 1.45 13.72
N LEU A 519 -21.04 0.95 14.57
CA LEU A 519 -20.69 -0.48 14.60
C LEU A 519 -21.85 -1.37 15.07
N ALA A 520 -22.70 -0.87 15.97
CA ALA A 520 -23.87 -1.59 16.46
C ALA A 520 -25.01 -1.65 15.44
N GLU A 521 -25.11 -0.65 14.56
CA GLU A 521 -26.16 -0.54 13.54
C GLU A 521 -25.85 -1.28 12.25
N LEU A 522 -24.59 -1.33 11.83
CA LEU A 522 -24.21 -1.92 10.54
C LEU A 522 -23.97 -3.44 10.63
N PRO A 523 -24.18 -4.17 9.51
CA PRO A 523 -23.85 -5.60 9.43
C PRO A 523 -22.40 -5.90 9.84
N ALA A 524 -22.21 -6.91 10.69
CA ALA A 524 -20.89 -7.28 11.21
C ALA A 524 -19.89 -7.73 10.13
N ASP A 525 -20.38 -8.20 8.99
CA ASP A 525 -19.55 -8.59 7.84
C ASP A 525 -18.89 -7.40 7.13
N ASN A 526 -19.31 -6.16 7.43
CA ASN A 526 -18.63 -4.95 6.97
C ASN A 526 -17.29 -4.72 7.67
N PHE A 527 -17.07 -5.29 8.85
CA PHE A 527 -15.96 -4.92 9.71
C PHE A 527 -14.92 -6.00 9.87
N GLY A 528 -13.69 -5.55 10.12
CA GLY A 528 -12.52 -6.35 10.47
C GLY A 528 -12.22 -6.24 11.95
N ALA A 529 -11.08 -5.62 12.28
CA ALA A 529 -10.60 -5.43 13.65
C ALA A 529 -10.95 -4.05 14.21
N TYR A 530 -11.03 -3.95 15.54
CA TYR A 530 -10.88 -2.68 16.26
C TYR A 530 -9.44 -2.58 16.77
N ILE A 531 -8.64 -1.71 16.17
CA ILE A 531 -7.22 -1.52 16.45
C ILE A 531 -7.03 -0.36 17.42
N ILE A 532 -6.21 -0.57 18.44
CA ILE A 532 -5.87 0.44 19.44
C ILE A 532 -4.45 0.94 19.19
N SER A 533 -4.32 2.12 18.59
CA SER A 533 -3.01 2.80 18.46
C SER A 533 -2.48 3.19 19.84
N MET A 534 -1.15 3.23 20.00
CA MET A 534 -0.48 3.50 21.29
C MET A 534 -0.98 2.59 22.42
N ALA A 535 -1.20 1.30 22.14
CA ALA A 535 -1.55 0.35 23.19
C ALA A 535 -0.32 0.10 24.08
N THR A 536 -0.51 0.15 25.40
CA THR A 536 0.56 0.03 26.39
C THR A 536 0.29 -1.05 27.42
N ALA A 537 -0.99 -1.30 27.74
CA ALA A 537 -1.36 -2.13 28.87
C ALA A 537 -2.65 -2.95 28.61
N PRO A 538 -2.92 -4.01 29.42
CA PRO A 538 -4.16 -4.78 29.34
C PRO A 538 -5.43 -3.94 29.45
N SER A 539 -5.42 -2.88 30.28
CA SER A 539 -6.58 -2.00 30.46
C SER A 539 -7.02 -1.31 29.16
N ASP A 540 -6.10 -1.02 28.23
CA ASP A 540 -6.42 -0.42 26.92
C ASP A 540 -7.35 -1.34 26.11
N VAL A 541 -7.05 -2.64 26.11
CA VAL A 541 -7.84 -3.66 25.41
C VAL A 541 -9.19 -3.87 26.10
N LEU A 542 -9.19 -4.01 27.42
CA LEU A 542 -10.40 -4.23 28.21
C LEU A 542 -11.36 -3.01 28.16
N ALA A 543 -10.81 -1.79 28.06
CA ALA A 543 -11.59 -0.57 27.89
C ALA A 543 -12.43 -0.59 26.62
N VAL A 544 -11.84 -1.01 25.49
CA VAL A 544 -12.57 -1.13 24.22
C VAL A 544 -13.61 -2.25 24.27
N GLU A 545 -13.29 -3.41 24.86
CA GLU A 545 -14.27 -4.48 25.06
C GLU A 545 -15.49 -4.01 25.87
N LEU A 546 -15.26 -3.21 26.93
CA LEU A 546 -16.33 -2.60 27.72
C LEU A 546 -17.15 -1.62 26.89
N LEU A 547 -16.51 -0.69 26.18
CA LEU A 547 -17.21 0.30 25.35
C LEU A 547 -18.01 -0.34 24.22
N GLN A 548 -17.50 -1.40 23.57
CA GLN A 548 -18.28 -2.15 22.58
C GLN A 548 -19.57 -2.73 23.17
N ARG A 549 -19.49 -3.29 24.38
CA ARG A 549 -20.65 -3.86 25.08
C ARG A 549 -21.66 -2.78 25.48
N GLU A 550 -21.18 -1.69 26.10
CA GLU A 550 -22.04 -0.60 26.58
C GLU A 550 -22.71 0.17 25.43
N CYS A 551 -22.05 0.28 24.28
CA CYS A 551 -22.63 0.84 23.06
C CYS A 551 -23.42 -0.18 22.22
N HIS A 552 -23.75 -1.34 22.81
CA HIS A 552 -24.65 -2.35 22.23
C HIS A 552 -24.19 -2.98 20.91
N VAL A 553 -22.88 -3.06 20.67
CA VAL A 553 -22.32 -3.81 19.53
C VAL A 553 -22.59 -5.30 19.75
N LYS A 554 -23.65 -5.82 19.11
CA LYS A 554 -24.16 -7.19 19.32
C LYS A 554 -23.11 -8.28 19.02
N GLN A 555 -22.34 -8.06 17.96
CA GLN A 555 -21.21 -8.90 17.57
C GLN A 555 -19.95 -8.05 17.66
N PRO A 556 -19.33 -7.95 18.85
CA PRO A 556 -18.18 -7.08 19.05
C PRO A 556 -17.03 -7.50 18.13
N LEU A 557 -16.36 -6.50 17.56
CA LEU A 557 -15.16 -6.68 16.75
C LEU A 557 -14.05 -7.26 17.63
N ARG A 558 -13.12 -7.98 17.00
CA ARG A 558 -11.89 -8.40 17.68
C ARG A 558 -11.04 -7.18 18.00
N VAL A 559 -10.56 -7.08 19.23
CA VAL A 559 -9.73 -5.96 19.69
C VAL A 559 -8.25 -6.29 19.49
N VAL A 560 -7.52 -5.38 18.84
CA VAL A 560 -6.14 -5.58 18.39
C VAL A 560 -5.25 -4.47 18.96
N PRO A 561 -4.39 -4.77 19.96
CA PRO A 561 -3.43 -3.79 20.43
C PRO A 561 -2.34 -3.55 19.36
N LEU A 562 -2.03 -2.27 19.09
CA LEU A 562 -0.90 -1.85 18.28
C LEU A 562 0.20 -1.31 19.20
N PHE A 563 1.30 -2.06 19.33
CA PHE A 563 2.47 -1.67 20.10
C PHE A 563 3.45 -0.88 19.20
N GLU A 564 3.71 0.38 19.54
CA GLU A 564 4.40 1.33 18.66
C GLU A 564 5.74 1.84 19.19
N LYS A 565 5.94 1.97 20.50
CA LYS A 565 7.24 2.38 21.06
C LYS A 565 8.07 1.17 21.48
N LEU A 566 9.37 1.40 21.66
CA LEU A 566 10.28 0.33 22.07
C LEU A 566 9.87 -0.29 23.43
N ALA A 567 9.52 0.54 24.40
CA ALA A 567 9.08 0.09 25.72
C ALA A 567 7.75 -0.71 25.66
N ASP A 568 6.85 -0.31 24.76
CA ASP A 568 5.57 -0.99 24.58
C ASP A 568 5.78 -2.38 23.98
N LEU A 569 6.70 -2.52 23.01
CA LEU A 569 7.09 -3.81 22.44
C LEU A 569 7.78 -4.72 23.46
N GLU A 570 8.58 -4.17 24.37
CA GLU A 570 9.20 -4.91 25.49
C GLU A 570 8.14 -5.41 26.49
N ALA A 571 7.12 -4.61 26.77
CA ALA A 571 6.04 -4.96 27.70
C ALA A 571 4.94 -5.85 27.08
N ALA A 572 4.84 -5.90 25.74
CA ALA A 572 3.76 -6.58 25.02
C ALA A 572 3.54 -8.06 25.44
N PRO A 573 4.57 -8.90 25.62
CA PRO A 573 4.38 -10.29 26.06
C PRO A 573 3.72 -10.39 27.45
N ALA A 574 4.14 -9.53 28.39
CA ALA A 574 3.56 -9.49 29.73
C ALA A 574 2.11 -9.00 29.72
N ALA A 575 1.80 -7.99 28.89
CA ALA A 575 0.44 -7.50 28.71
C ALA A 575 -0.50 -8.59 28.15
N LEU A 576 -0.07 -9.34 27.12
CA LEU A 576 -0.88 -10.45 26.60
C LEU A 576 -0.99 -11.62 27.57
N ALA A 577 0.09 -11.98 28.26
CA ALA A 577 0.03 -13.04 29.27
C ALA A 577 -0.99 -12.69 30.36
N ARG A 578 -1.04 -11.43 30.78
CA ARG A 578 -2.05 -10.93 31.71
C ARG A 578 -3.46 -11.01 31.12
N LEU A 579 -3.68 -10.53 29.90
CA LEU A 579 -4.98 -10.63 29.22
C LEU A 579 -5.46 -12.08 29.10
N PHE A 580 -4.58 -12.99 28.67
CA PHE A 580 -4.92 -14.40 28.53
C PHE A 580 -5.16 -15.08 29.87
N SER A 581 -4.58 -14.60 30.98
CA SER A 581 -4.86 -15.10 32.34
C SER A 581 -6.26 -14.73 32.86
N ILE A 582 -6.97 -13.80 32.21
CA ILE A 582 -8.31 -13.36 32.61
C ILE A 582 -9.36 -14.25 31.93
N ASP A 583 -10.14 -14.99 32.72
CA ASP A 583 -11.15 -15.93 32.23
C ASP A 583 -12.19 -15.27 31.31
N TRP A 584 -12.67 -14.07 31.69
CA TRP A 584 -13.62 -13.31 30.87
C TRP A 584 -13.07 -13.05 29.46
N TYR A 585 -11.83 -12.58 29.38
CA TYR A 585 -11.19 -12.24 28.10
C TYR A 585 -10.90 -13.50 27.28
N ARG A 586 -10.40 -14.57 27.91
CA ARG A 586 -10.14 -15.84 27.21
C ARG A 586 -11.40 -16.43 26.59
N ASN A 587 -12.53 -16.37 27.30
CA ASN A 587 -13.83 -16.78 26.78
C ASN A 587 -14.27 -15.88 25.62
N ARG A 588 -14.09 -14.56 25.75
CA ARG A 588 -14.47 -13.56 24.73
C ARG A 588 -13.74 -13.75 23.40
N ILE A 589 -12.44 -14.03 23.43
CA ILE A 589 -11.59 -14.16 22.22
C ILE A 589 -11.69 -15.54 21.56
N ASN A 590 -12.28 -16.53 22.24
CA ASN A 590 -12.51 -17.89 21.73
C ASN A 590 -11.26 -18.50 21.07
N GLY A 591 -10.13 -18.42 21.77
CA GLY A 591 -8.85 -19.01 21.33
C GLY A 591 -8.16 -18.30 20.16
N LYS A 592 -8.54 -17.08 19.78
CA LYS A 592 -7.88 -16.31 18.70
C LYS A 592 -7.54 -14.90 19.15
N GLN A 593 -6.28 -14.50 19.02
CA GLN A 593 -5.83 -13.12 19.26
C GLN A 593 -5.13 -12.59 18.01
N GLU A 594 -5.34 -11.32 17.70
CA GLU A 594 -4.54 -10.60 16.71
C GLU A 594 -3.77 -9.47 17.41
N VAL A 595 -2.51 -9.26 17.04
CA VAL A 595 -1.66 -8.17 17.55
C VAL A 595 -1.08 -7.42 16.36
N MET A 596 -1.11 -6.10 16.42
CA MET A 596 -0.51 -5.27 15.38
C MET A 596 0.86 -4.76 15.82
N ILE A 597 1.81 -4.75 14.89
CA ILE A 597 3.16 -4.22 15.10
C ILE A 597 3.50 -3.11 14.11
N GLY A 598 4.00 -1.98 14.62
CA GLY A 598 4.29 -0.78 13.83
C GLY A 598 5.79 -0.56 13.59
N TYR A 599 6.28 -0.82 12.37
CA TYR A 599 7.70 -0.66 12.03
C TYR A 599 8.14 0.80 11.97
N SER A 600 7.42 1.64 11.21
CA SER A 600 7.78 3.05 11.04
C SER A 600 7.64 3.84 12.35
N ASP A 601 6.63 3.54 13.17
CA ASP A 601 6.42 4.21 14.46
C ASP A 601 7.50 3.83 15.48
N SER A 602 7.86 2.54 15.57
CA SER A 602 8.98 2.07 16.42
C SER A 602 10.32 2.64 15.93
N GLY A 603 10.52 2.71 14.61
CA GLY A 603 11.71 3.30 14.01
C GLY A 603 11.85 4.80 14.29
N LYS A 604 10.73 5.53 14.42
CA LYS A 604 10.72 6.95 14.82
C LYS A 604 11.08 7.14 16.29
N ASP A 605 10.78 6.17 17.16
CA ASP A 605 11.09 6.26 18.59
C ASP A 605 12.56 5.96 18.92
N ALA A 606 13.13 4.93 18.30
CA ALA A 606 14.44 4.37 18.72
C ALA A 606 15.44 4.14 17.59
N GLY A 607 15.12 4.52 16.35
CA GLY A 607 15.92 4.17 15.18
C GLY A 607 15.58 2.78 14.64
N ARG A 608 15.79 2.59 13.33
CA ARG A 608 15.26 1.44 12.58
C ARG A 608 15.89 0.10 12.98
N LEU A 609 17.20 0.07 13.29
CA LEU A 609 17.90 -1.15 13.70
C LEU A 609 17.32 -1.73 15.00
N SER A 610 17.23 -0.89 16.03
CA SER A 610 16.70 -1.24 17.34
C SER A 610 15.23 -1.66 17.26
N ALA A 611 14.43 -0.93 16.50
CA ALA A 611 13.04 -1.27 16.24
C ALA A 611 12.89 -2.65 15.58
N ALA A 612 13.65 -2.92 14.52
CA ALA A 612 13.59 -4.22 13.83
C ALA A 612 13.98 -5.37 14.77
N TRP A 613 15.02 -5.20 15.58
CA TRP A 613 15.45 -6.23 16.52
C TRP A 613 14.44 -6.46 17.64
N GLN A 614 13.89 -5.40 18.22
CA GLN A 614 12.89 -5.51 19.27
C GLN A 614 11.58 -6.12 18.74
N LEU A 615 11.19 -5.82 17.51
CA LEU A 615 10.06 -6.46 16.83
C LEU A 615 10.27 -7.96 16.62
N TYR A 616 11.49 -8.39 16.28
CA TYR A 616 11.82 -9.82 16.17
C TYR A 616 11.64 -10.52 17.52
N LYS A 617 12.27 -10.00 18.58
CA LYS A 617 12.17 -10.56 19.94
C LYS A 617 10.74 -10.56 20.48
N ALA A 618 10.00 -9.46 20.31
CA ALA A 618 8.62 -9.35 20.77
C ALA A 618 7.75 -10.42 20.12
N GLN A 619 7.88 -10.65 18.81
CA GLN A 619 7.12 -11.69 18.11
C GLN A 619 7.44 -13.11 18.62
N GLU A 620 8.72 -13.42 18.91
CA GLU A 620 9.12 -14.71 19.51
C GLU A 620 8.49 -14.91 20.90
N GLU A 621 8.50 -13.89 21.75
CA GLU A 621 7.92 -14.00 23.08
C GLU A 621 6.38 -14.05 23.05
N LEU A 622 5.74 -13.28 22.17
CA LEU A 622 4.29 -13.30 22.00
C LEU A 622 3.78 -14.66 21.54
N ILE A 623 4.48 -15.33 20.61
CA ILE A 623 4.08 -16.68 20.18
C ILE A 623 4.27 -17.70 21.30
N ASN A 624 5.33 -17.58 22.11
CA ASN A 624 5.55 -18.43 23.28
C ASN A 624 4.41 -18.28 24.30
N VAL A 625 4.01 -17.04 24.59
CA VAL A 625 2.87 -16.74 25.46
C VAL A 625 1.58 -17.33 24.87
N ALA A 626 1.29 -17.10 23.60
CA ALA A 626 0.08 -17.61 22.96
C ALA A 626 -0.03 -19.14 23.04
N LYS A 627 1.09 -19.85 22.83
CA LYS A 627 1.16 -21.30 22.97
C LYS A 627 0.88 -21.80 24.39
N GLN A 628 1.44 -21.13 25.39
CA GLN A 628 1.20 -21.48 26.80
C GLN A 628 -0.29 -21.45 27.17
N PHE A 629 -1.04 -20.55 26.53
CA PHE A 629 -2.48 -20.37 26.77
C PHE A 629 -3.39 -21.05 25.72
N GLY A 630 -2.83 -21.74 24.72
CA GLY A 630 -3.61 -22.39 23.67
C GLY A 630 -4.35 -21.41 22.74
N VAL A 631 -3.79 -20.22 22.52
CA VAL A 631 -4.37 -19.17 21.68
C VAL A 631 -3.69 -19.17 20.30
N LYS A 632 -4.47 -19.16 19.22
CA LYS A 632 -3.97 -18.89 17.87
C LYS A 632 -3.70 -17.40 17.73
N LEU A 633 -2.43 -17.04 17.61
CA LEU A 633 -1.98 -15.66 17.43
C LEU A 633 -1.83 -15.34 15.92
N THR A 634 -2.37 -14.20 15.50
CA THR A 634 -2.14 -13.62 14.18
C THR A 634 -1.36 -12.32 14.34
N MET A 635 -0.21 -12.20 13.67
CA MET A 635 0.52 -10.94 13.58
C MET A 635 -0.05 -10.10 12.44
N PHE A 636 -0.45 -8.88 12.76
CA PHE A 636 -0.79 -7.85 11.78
C PHE A 636 0.40 -6.91 11.57
N HIS A 637 1.06 -7.06 10.43
CA HIS A 637 2.21 -6.25 10.05
C HIS A 637 1.77 -4.87 9.54
N GLY A 638 2.12 -3.83 10.30
CA GLY A 638 1.93 -2.43 9.92
C GLY A 638 2.84 -1.96 8.80
N ARG A 639 2.75 -0.66 8.50
CA ARG A 639 3.52 -0.01 7.43
C ARG A 639 5.02 0.07 7.75
N GLY A 640 5.84 0.18 6.69
CA GLY A 640 7.30 0.38 6.77
C GLY A 640 8.13 -0.89 6.98
N GLY A 641 7.51 -2.04 7.26
CA GLY A 641 8.21 -3.32 7.40
C GLY A 641 8.78 -3.85 6.08
N THR A 642 9.75 -4.76 6.16
CA THR A 642 10.30 -5.47 4.99
C THR A 642 9.20 -6.25 4.23
N VAL A 643 8.19 -6.74 4.95
CA VAL A 643 7.00 -7.41 4.41
C VAL A 643 6.08 -6.49 3.59
N GLY A 644 6.18 -5.17 3.77
CA GLY A 644 5.37 -4.17 3.06
C GLY A 644 6.02 -3.65 1.77
N ARG A 645 7.19 -4.16 1.38
CA ARG A 645 7.98 -3.63 0.25
C ARG A 645 7.33 -3.82 -1.13
N GLY A 646 6.36 -4.74 -1.24
CA GLY A 646 5.83 -5.17 -2.53
C GLY A 646 6.88 -5.89 -3.38
N GLY A 647 6.45 -6.44 -4.53
CA GLY A 647 7.34 -7.16 -5.44
C GLY A 647 8.05 -8.38 -4.81
N GLY A 648 9.18 -8.77 -5.40
CA GLY A 648 9.96 -9.95 -4.98
C GLY A 648 10.45 -9.96 -3.52
N PRO A 649 11.03 -8.86 -2.99
CA PRO A 649 11.63 -8.86 -1.64
C PRO A 649 10.66 -9.23 -0.51
N THR A 650 9.35 -9.07 -0.75
CA THR A 650 8.31 -9.46 0.22
C THR A 650 8.31 -10.97 0.49
N HIS A 651 8.68 -11.80 -0.49
CA HIS A 651 8.69 -13.26 -0.34
C HIS A 651 9.71 -13.68 0.73
N LEU A 652 10.99 -13.29 0.57
CA LEU A 652 11.99 -13.56 1.61
C LEU A 652 11.67 -12.86 2.94
N ALA A 653 11.09 -11.66 2.92
CA ALA A 653 10.70 -10.97 4.16
C ALA A 653 9.67 -11.77 5.00
N ILE A 654 8.73 -12.46 4.35
CA ILE A 654 7.79 -13.36 5.02
C ILE A 654 8.51 -14.60 5.55
N LEU A 655 9.38 -15.23 4.72
CA LEU A 655 10.19 -16.38 5.13
C LEU A 655 11.16 -16.05 6.29
N SER A 656 11.53 -14.78 6.45
CA SER A 656 12.43 -14.31 7.52
C SER A 656 11.76 -14.06 8.87
N GLN A 657 10.43 -14.09 8.94
CA GLN A 657 9.73 -13.90 10.22
C GLN A 657 10.17 -14.95 11.24
N PRO A 658 10.15 -14.66 12.55
CA PRO A 658 10.54 -15.65 13.54
C PRO A 658 9.73 -16.94 13.39
N PRO A 659 10.32 -18.12 13.69
CA PRO A 659 9.61 -19.38 13.60
C PRO A 659 8.24 -19.31 14.26
N GLU A 660 7.24 -19.98 13.65
CA GLU A 660 5.91 -20.18 14.27
C GLU A 660 5.06 -18.90 14.44
N THR A 661 5.50 -17.75 13.93
CA THR A 661 4.73 -16.49 14.04
C THR A 661 3.59 -16.35 13.03
N ILE A 662 3.59 -17.15 11.95
CA ILE A 662 2.58 -17.07 10.88
C ILE A 662 1.49 -18.14 11.03
N HIS A 663 1.86 -19.42 11.19
CA HIS A 663 0.93 -20.56 11.33
C HIS A 663 -0.32 -20.50 10.42
N GLY A 664 -0.10 -20.24 9.14
CA GLY A 664 -1.16 -20.14 8.13
C GLY A 664 -2.05 -18.89 8.25
N SER A 665 -1.70 -17.88 9.04
CA SER A 665 -2.46 -16.63 9.14
C SER A 665 -1.52 -15.44 9.02
N LEU A 666 -1.46 -14.86 7.83
CA LEU A 666 -0.66 -13.66 7.56
C LEU A 666 -1.59 -12.46 7.33
N ARG A 667 -1.38 -11.36 8.04
CA ARG A 667 -2.09 -10.10 7.82
C ARG A 667 -1.11 -8.96 7.59
N VAL A 668 -1.17 -8.30 6.45
CA VAL A 668 -0.14 -7.33 6.03
C VAL A 668 -0.78 -6.07 5.46
N THR A 669 -0.24 -4.92 5.87
CA THR A 669 -0.61 -3.61 5.32
C THR A 669 -0.03 -3.44 3.91
N VAL A 670 -0.91 -3.26 2.92
CA VAL A 670 -0.51 -2.78 1.58
C VAL A 670 -0.49 -1.26 1.61
N GLN A 671 0.72 -0.70 1.57
CA GLN A 671 0.94 0.74 1.53
C GLN A 671 0.39 1.34 0.24
N GLY A 672 -0.28 2.49 0.32
CA GLY A 672 -0.85 3.16 -0.84
C GLY A 672 0.19 3.57 -1.90
N GLU A 673 1.45 3.81 -1.52
CA GLU A 673 2.57 4.06 -2.42
C GLU A 673 3.08 2.81 -3.18
N VAL A 674 2.65 1.60 -2.79
CA VAL A 674 3.06 0.31 -3.38
C VAL A 674 1.88 -0.41 -4.08
N ILE A 675 0.65 0.11 -3.93
CA ILE A 675 -0.56 -0.53 -4.46
C ILE A 675 -0.54 -0.65 -5.99
N GLU A 676 -0.08 0.39 -6.71
CA GLU A 676 0.04 0.36 -8.18
C GLU A 676 1.04 -0.71 -8.62
N GLN A 677 2.23 -0.75 -8.02
CA GLN A 677 3.24 -1.76 -8.37
C GLN A 677 2.76 -3.19 -8.07
N SER A 678 1.90 -3.35 -7.05
CA SER A 678 1.43 -4.67 -6.61
C SER A 678 0.20 -5.16 -7.36
N PHE A 679 -0.70 -4.24 -7.75
CA PHE A 679 -2.04 -4.54 -8.27
C PHE A 679 -2.43 -3.72 -9.50
N GLY A 680 -1.62 -2.80 -10.00
CA GLY A 680 -1.94 -1.97 -11.17
C GLY A 680 -1.97 -2.74 -12.49
N GLU A 681 -1.16 -3.80 -12.61
CA GLU A 681 -1.04 -4.64 -13.80
C GLU A 681 -1.45 -6.10 -13.49
N GLU A 682 -2.07 -6.79 -14.44
CA GLU A 682 -2.67 -8.12 -14.24
C GLU A 682 -1.68 -9.22 -13.85
N HIS A 683 -0.51 -9.28 -14.50
CA HIS A 683 0.53 -10.26 -14.19
C HIS A 683 1.21 -9.95 -12.86
N LEU A 684 1.41 -8.67 -12.53
CA LEU A 684 1.94 -8.25 -11.23
C LEU A 684 0.97 -8.59 -10.10
N CYS A 685 -0.33 -8.31 -10.27
CA CYS A 685 -1.39 -8.71 -9.35
C CYS A 685 -1.34 -10.22 -9.10
N PHE A 686 -1.29 -11.03 -10.15
CA PHE A 686 -1.16 -12.49 -10.04
C PHE A 686 0.08 -12.91 -9.24
N ARG A 687 1.26 -12.34 -9.55
CA ARG A 687 2.52 -12.67 -8.84
C ARG A 687 2.49 -12.23 -7.38
N THR A 688 1.81 -11.14 -7.07
CA THR A 688 1.59 -10.68 -5.69
C THR A 688 0.78 -11.68 -4.90
N LEU A 689 -0.38 -12.11 -5.39
CA LEU A 689 -1.18 -13.15 -4.74
C LEU A 689 -0.39 -14.46 -4.57
N GLN A 690 0.40 -14.82 -5.58
CA GLN A 690 1.23 -16.02 -5.57
C GLN A 690 2.30 -16.00 -4.48
N ARG A 691 3.12 -14.94 -4.40
CA ARG A 691 4.23 -14.91 -3.44
C ARG A 691 3.75 -14.86 -2.00
N PHE A 692 2.69 -14.10 -1.71
CA PHE A 692 2.12 -14.07 -0.35
C PHE A 692 1.61 -15.46 0.05
N THR A 693 0.94 -16.16 -0.87
CA THR A 693 0.43 -17.51 -0.60
C THR A 693 1.57 -18.52 -0.40
N ALA A 694 2.56 -18.52 -1.29
CA ALA A 694 3.70 -19.43 -1.25
C ALA A 694 4.56 -19.24 0.01
N ALA A 695 4.96 -17.99 0.29
CA ALA A 695 5.81 -17.68 1.44
C ALA A 695 5.13 -18.00 2.78
N THR A 696 3.82 -17.72 2.90
CA THR A 696 3.02 -18.03 4.10
C THR A 696 2.95 -19.53 4.34
N LEU A 697 2.72 -20.31 3.28
CA LEU A 697 2.66 -21.77 3.34
C LEU A 697 4.01 -22.35 3.75
N GLU A 698 5.07 -21.92 3.07
CA GLU A 698 6.41 -22.43 3.30
C GLU A 698 6.91 -22.09 4.69
N HIS A 699 6.77 -20.84 5.16
CA HIS A 699 7.19 -20.46 6.51
C HIS A 699 6.57 -21.36 7.60
N GLY A 700 5.27 -21.70 7.45
CA GLY A 700 4.57 -22.58 8.38
C GLY A 700 5.06 -24.04 8.38
N MET A 701 5.76 -24.48 7.34
CA MET A 701 6.29 -25.84 7.20
C MET A 701 7.82 -25.95 7.22
N HIS A 702 8.49 -24.82 7.00
CA HIS A 702 9.92 -24.64 6.85
C HIS A 702 10.33 -23.31 7.50
N PRO A 703 10.31 -23.23 8.84
CA PRO A 703 10.70 -22.01 9.54
C PRO A 703 12.18 -21.68 9.27
N PRO A 704 12.57 -20.40 9.34
CA PRO A 704 13.96 -20.01 9.17
C PRO A 704 14.83 -20.54 10.32
N VAL A 705 16.14 -20.52 10.09
CA VAL A 705 17.13 -20.85 11.13
C VAL A 705 16.98 -19.90 12.34
N SER A 706 17.04 -20.47 13.54
CA SER A 706 17.08 -19.67 14.76
C SER A 706 18.44 -18.96 14.87
N PRO A 707 18.49 -17.70 15.35
CA PRO A 707 19.75 -16.99 15.47
C PRO A 707 20.65 -17.62 16.53
N LYS A 708 21.96 -17.70 16.23
CA LYS A 708 22.98 -18.18 17.17
C LYS A 708 23.06 -17.25 18.39
N PRO A 709 23.43 -17.75 19.59
CA PRO A 709 23.51 -16.93 20.80
C PRO A 709 24.39 -15.68 20.66
N GLU A 710 25.53 -15.82 19.98
CA GLU A 710 26.46 -14.73 19.68
C GLU A 710 25.84 -13.67 18.76
N TRP A 711 24.98 -14.06 17.82
CA TRP A 711 24.25 -13.12 16.96
C TRP A 711 23.23 -12.32 17.77
N ARG A 712 22.51 -12.96 18.71
CA ARG A 712 21.59 -12.26 19.61
C ARG A 712 22.31 -11.25 20.50
N ALA A 713 23.42 -11.67 21.11
CA ALA A 713 24.23 -10.80 21.97
C ALA A 713 24.77 -9.57 21.20
N LEU A 714 25.23 -9.78 19.96
CA LEU A 714 25.70 -8.70 19.09
C LEU A 714 24.56 -7.73 18.73
N MET A 715 23.38 -8.25 18.40
CA MET A 715 22.19 -7.44 18.09
C MET A 715 21.68 -6.65 19.30
N ASP A 716 21.69 -7.22 20.50
CA ASP A 716 21.33 -6.53 21.74
C ASP A 716 22.28 -5.34 22.01
N GLU A 717 23.58 -5.54 21.84
CA GLU A 717 24.57 -4.46 21.99
C GLU A 717 24.40 -3.38 20.92
N MET A 718 24.26 -3.77 19.65
CA MET A 718 24.06 -2.84 18.55
C MET A 718 22.78 -2.00 18.70
N ALA A 719 21.69 -2.59 19.19
CA ALA A 719 20.43 -1.89 19.41
C ALA A 719 20.56 -0.76 20.46
N VAL A 720 21.36 -0.96 21.52
CA VAL A 720 21.59 0.09 22.53
C VAL A 720 22.34 1.27 21.91
N VAL A 721 23.44 1.00 21.20
CA VAL A 721 24.28 2.04 20.57
C VAL A 721 23.52 2.78 19.47
N ALA A 722 22.78 2.06 18.62
CA ALA A 722 21.97 2.67 17.57
C ALA A 722 20.89 3.59 18.14
N THR A 723 20.22 3.17 19.22
CA THR A 723 19.20 3.98 19.90
C THR A 723 19.80 5.23 20.51
N GLU A 724 20.98 5.13 21.12
CA GLU A 724 21.68 6.27 21.71
C GLU A 724 22.03 7.31 20.64
N GLU A 725 22.67 6.90 19.54
CA GLU A 725 23.02 7.80 18.44
C GLU A 725 21.76 8.45 17.85
N TYR A 726 20.75 7.64 17.52
CA TYR A 726 19.50 8.13 16.96
C TYR A 726 18.86 9.19 17.85
N ARG A 727 18.64 8.87 19.14
CA ARG A 727 17.99 9.80 20.07
C ARG A 727 18.86 11.01 20.40
N SER A 728 20.20 10.88 20.33
CA SER A 728 21.12 12.00 20.52
C SER A 728 20.89 13.11 19.48
N ILE A 729 20.60 12.72 18.23
CA ILE A 729 20.38 13.64 17.12
C ILE A 729 18.91 14.07 17.05
N VAL A 730 17.96 13.14 17.15
CA VAL A 730 16.55 13.45 16.87
C VAL A 730 15.84 14.13 18.04
N PHE A 731 16.18 13.77 19.28
CA PHE A 731 15.48 14.26 20.48
C PHE A 731 16.36 15.11 21.41
N LYS A 732 17.67 14.84 21.50
CA LYS A 732 18.55 15.56 22.44
C LYS A 732 19.22 16.79 21.83
N GLU A 733 19.44 16.85 20.53
CA GLU A 733 20.03 18.01 19.85
C GLU A 733 19.00 19.17 19.77
N PRO A 734 19.22 20.29 20.48
CA PRO A 734 18.21 21.35 20.59
C PRO A 734 17.83 22.00 19.26
N ARG A 735 18.75 22.06 18.29
CA ARG A 735 18.52 22.67 16.98
C ARG A 735 18.04 21.69 15.91
N PHE A 736 17.80 20.42 16.24
CA PHE A 736 17.38 19.43 15.25
C PHE A 736 16.03 19.78 14.60
N VAL A 737 15.04 20.20 15.39
CA VAL A 737 13.71 20.55 14.87
C VAL A 737 13.77 21.78 13.95
N GLU A 738 14.63 22.75 14.26
CA GLU A 738 14.89 23.91 13.42
C GLU A 738 15.50 23.47 12.08
N TYR A 739 16.58 22.67 12.13
CA TYR A 739 17.22 22.12 10.94
C TYR A 739 16.24 21.31 10.08
N PHE A 740 15.47 20.41 10.70
CA PHE A 740 14.48 19.57 10.01
C PHE A 740 13.46 20.39 9.22
N ARG A 741 12.90 21.45 9.81
CA ARG A 741 11.91 22.31 9.17
C ARG A 741 12.49 23.14 8.02
N LEU A 742 13.77 23.49 8.10
CA LEU A 742 14.45 24.24 7.05
C LEU A 742 14.91 23.31 5.91
N ALA A 743 15.55 22.19 6.24
CA ALA A 743 16.14 21.26 5.27
C ALA A 743 15.09 20.45 4.50
N THR A 744 13.87 20.32 5.02
CA THR A 744 12.80 19.50 4.43
C THR A 744 11.53 20.31 4.16
N PRO A 745 10.61 19.81 3.31
CA PRO A 745 9.33 20.47 3.05
C PRO A 745 8.20 20.03 4.01
N GLU A 746 8.52 19.66 5.26
CA GLU A 746 7.53 19.14 6.24
C GLU A 746 6.40 20.14 6.52
N LEU A 747 6.75 21.43 6.68
CA LEU A 747 5.77 22.46 7.00
C LEU A 747 4.77 22.67 5.87
N GLU A 748 5.25 22.65 4.62
CA GLU A 748 4.43 22.81 3.44
C GLU A 748 3.54 21.57 3.20
N TYR A 749 4.06 20.36 3.44
CA TYR A 749 3.26 19.13 3.34
C TYR A 749 2.01 19.19 4.24
N GLY A 750 2.14 19.71 5.48
CA GLY A 750 1.02 19.85 6.40
C GLY A 750 0.00 20.93 6.02
N ARG A 751 0.35 21.85 5.11
CA ARG A 751 -0.52 22.95 4.66
C ARG A 751 -1.22 22.64 3.33
N MET A 752 -0.70 21.72 2.53
CA MET A 752 -1.17 21.46 1.16
C MET A 752 -2.27 20.39 1.10
N ASN A 753 -3.06 20.44 0.01
CA ASN A 753 -4.14 19.49 -0.30
C ASN A 753 -3.63 18.13 -0.84
N ILE A 754 -2.67 17.52 -0.14
CA ILE A 754 -1.99 16.28 -0.57
C ILE A 754 -2.56 15.03 0.10
N GLY A 755 -3.12 15.15 1.30
CA GLY A 755 -3.81 14.06 2.00
C GLY A 755 -4.94 14.56 2.91
N SER A 756 -5.84 13.67 3.33
CA SER A 756 -6.93 14.03 4.25
C SER A 756 -6.48 14.27 5.70
N ARG A 757 -5.29 13.77 6.09
CA ARG A 757 -4.83 13.68 7.49
C ARG A 757 -3.99 14.89 7.94
N PRO A 758 -4.12 15.36 9.19
CA PRO A 758 -3.16 16.28 9.81
C PRO A 758 -1.76 15.64 9.97
N SER A 759 -0.71 16.47 9.89
CA SER A 759 0.69 16.01 9.99
C SER A 759 1.15 15.73 11.44
N LYS A 760 0.56 16.40 12.43
CA LYS A 760 0.90 16.28 13.85
C LYS A 760 -0.33 15.95 14.69
N ARG A 761 -0.13 15.22 15.79
CA ARG A 761 -1.17 15.02 16.82
C ARG A 761 -1.39 16.30 17.65
N LYS A 762 -0.33 17.07 17.92
CA LYS A 762 -0.38 18.36 18.63
C LYS A 762 0.42 19.42 17.85
N PRO A 763 -0.17 20.58 17.47
CA PRO A 763 0.50 21.58 16.64
C PRO A 763 1.80 22.16 17.21
N SER A 764 1.92 22.29 18.53
CA SER A 764 3.05 22.91 19.23
C SER A 764 4.17 21.95 19.64
N GLY A 765 4.08 20.66 19.30
CA GLY A 765 5.05 19.64 19.75
C GLY A 765 6.31 19.51 18.87
N GLY A 766 7.30 18.79 19.42
CA GLY A 766 8.52 18.35 18.73
C GLY A 766 8.29 17.12 17.85
N ILE A 767 9.35 16.34 17.59
CA ILE A 767 9.28 15.12 16.77
C ILE A 767 8.37 14.05 17.40
N GLU A 768 8.15 14.05 18.73
CA GLU A 768 7.22 13.10 19.36
C GLU A 768 5.79 13.31 18.85
N SER A 769 5.40 14.55 18.57
CA SER A 769 4.06 14.91 18.09
C SER A 769 3.87 14.68 16.58
N LEU A 770 4.98 14.54 15.83
CA LEU A 770 4.98 14.27 14.40
C LEU A 770 4.69 12.79 14.15
N ARG A 771 3.83 12.52 13.17
CA ARG A 771 3.48 11.14 12.78
C ARG A 771 4.59 10.49 11.96
N ALA A 772 4.58 9.16 11.88
CA ALA A 772 5.54 8.42 11.05
C ALA A 772 5.43 8.73 9.55
N ILE A 773 4.23 8.96 8.99
CA ILE A 773 4.06 9.30 7.56
C ILE A 773 4.80 10.61 7.21
N PRO A 774 4.50 11.78 7.82
CA PRO A 774 5.19 13.02 7.51
C PRO A 774 6.69 12.98 7.83
N TRP A 775 7.08 12.26 8.88
CA TRP A 775 8.49 12.08 9.24
C TRP A 775 9.29 11.43 8.12
N ILE A 776 8.83 10.28 7.60
CA ILE A 776 9.50 9.57 6.52
C ILE A 776 9.37 10.35 5.21
N PHE A 777 8.18 10.87 4.92
CA PHE A 777 7.90 11.63 3.71
C PHE A 777 8.85 12.81 3.54
N ALA A 778 9.00 13.64 4.57
CA ALA A 778 9.82 14.85 4.51
C ALA A 778 11.28 14.56 4.15
N TRP A 779 11.88 13.50 4.72
CA TRP A 779 13.24 13.09 4.42
C TRP A 779 13.40 12.32 3.11
N THR A 780 12.34 11.67 2.64
CA THR A 780 12.32 11.06 1.30
C THR A 780 12.28 12.11 0.20
N GLN A 781 11.56 13.22 0.41
CA GLN A 781 11.52 14.34 -0.53
C GLN A 781 12.90 14.94 -0.83
N THR A 782 13.79 14.96 0.16
CA THR A 782 15.13 15.57 0.05
C THR A 782 16.23 14.58 -0.34
N ARG A 783 15.85 13.34 -0.67
CA ARG A 783 16.77 12.22 -1.00
C ARG A 783 17.74 11.87 0.13
N PHE A 784 17.46 12.27 1.37
CA PHE A 784 18.38 12.06 2.48
C PHE A 784 18.04 10.84 3.34
N HIS A 785 16.75 10.50 3.45
CA HIS A 785 16.26 9.26 4.07
C HIS A 785 16.76 9.00 5.51
N LEU A 786 17.11 10.06 6.25
CA LEU A 786 17.64 10.01 7.62
C LEU A 786 16.90 9.04 8.57
N PRO A 787 15.55 8.94 8.56
CA PRO A 787 14.82 8.03 9.43
C PRO A 787 15.16 6.55 9.30
N VAL A 788 15.72 6.13 8.16
CA VAL A 788 15.91 4.71 7.83
C VAL A 788 17.29 4.20 8.26
N TRP A 789 18.34 5.00 8.10
CA TRP A 789 19.72 4.56 8.29
C TRP A 789 20.37 5.11 9.57
N LEU A 790 19.83 6.17 10.18
CA LEU A 790 20.45 6.77 11.37
C LEU A 790 20.50 5.75 12.53
N GLY A 791 21.67 5.62 13.16
CA GLY A 791 21.95 4.63 14.21
C GLY A 791 22.73 3.40 13.74
N PHE A 792 22.63 3.02 12.46
CA PHE A 792 23.34 1.85 11.93
C PHE A 792 24.86 2.06 11.90
N GLY A 793 25.31 3.24 11.46
CA GLY A 793 26.73 3.58 11.36
C GLY A 793 27.45 3.45 12.69
N ALA A 794 26.95 4.11 13.75
CA ALA A 794 27.56 3.98 15.08
C ALA A 794 27.53 2.55 15.62
N ALA A 795 26.42 1.82 15.43
CA ALA A 795 26.31 0.44 15.91
C ALA A 795 27.33 -0.48 15.23
N PHE A 796 27.45 -0.45 13.90
CA PHE A 796 28.44 -1.25 13.16
C PHE A 796 29.86 -0.87 13.55
N LYS A 797 30.17 0.42 13.57
CA LYS A 797 31.50 0.94 13.94
C LYS A 797 31.88 0.49 15.35
N HIS A 798 30.97 0.60 16.30
CA HIS A 798 31.20 0.21 17.69
C HIS A 798 31.60 -1.26 17.80
N VAL A 799 30.79 -2.18 17.24
CA VAL A 799 31.06 -3.61 17.40
C VAL A 799 32.28 -4.08 16.62
N ILE A 800 32.58 -3.50 15.45
CA ILE A 800 33.78 -3.82 14.66
C ILE A 800 35.04 -3.34 15.39
N GLN A 801 34.99 -2.17 16.05
CA GLN A 801 36.12 -1.65 16.83
C GLN A 801 36.34 -2.43 18.12
N LYS A 802 35.27 -2.97 18.73
CA LYS A 802 35.33 -3.78 19.94
C LYS A 802 36.03 -5.12 19.71
N ASP A 803 35.70 -5.81 18.62
CA ASP A 803 36.41 -7.00 18.16
C ASP A 803 36.34 -7.08 16.63
N ILE A 804 37.51 -7.13 15.98
CA ILE A 804 37.62 -7.22 14.51
C ILE A 804 36.91 -8.47 13.94
N LYS A 805 36.76 -9.53 14.75
CA LYS A 805 36.01 -10.74 14.37
C LYS A 805 34.53 -10.47 14.17
N ASN A 806 33.98 -9.42 14.77
CA ASN A 806 32.57 -9.06 14.60
C ASN A 806 32.25 -8.66 13.16
N LEU A 807 33.22 -8.17 12.38
CA LEU A 807 32.98 -7.95 10.95
C LEU A 807 32.66 -9.27 10.22
N LEU A 808 33.46 -10.32 10.48
CA LEU A 808 33.21 -11.64 9.90
C LEU A 808 31.88 -12.21 10.38
N MET A 809 31.53 -11.99 11.66
CA MET A 809 30.24 -12.40 12.22
C MET A 809 29.06 -11.69 11.54
N LEU A 810 29.16 -10.37 11.29
CA LEU A 810 28.12 -9.61 10.59
C LEU A 810 27.95 -10.08 9.13
N GLN A 811 29.06 -10.40 8.46
CA GLN A 811 29.04 -10.98 7.12
C GLN A 811 28.40 -12.38 7.12
N GLU A 812 28.69 -13.20 8.13
CA GLU A 812 28.05 -14.51 8.31
C GLU A 812 26.55 -14.35 8.57
N MET A 813 26.14 -13.44 9.45
CA MET A 813 24.73 -13.11 9.71
C MET A 813 24.01 -12.69 8.43
N TYR A 814 24.62 -11.87 7.58
CA TYR A 814 24.02 -11.45 6.30
C TYR A 814 23.82 -12.60 5.32
N ASN A 815 24.72 -13.58 5.32
CA ASN A 815 24.66 -14.72 4.40
C ASN A 815 23.82 -15.89 4.93
N GLU A 816 23.71 -16.05 6.26
CA GLU A 816 23.09 -17.22 6.89
C GLU A 816 21.76 -16.91 7.61
N TRP A 817 21.49 -15.66 7.97
CA TRP A 817 20.31 -15.28 8.74
C TRP A 817 19.34 -14.42 7.92
N PRO A 818 18.20 -14.99 7.47
CA PRO A 818 17.23 -14.27 6.62
C PRO A 818 16.78 -12.92 7.19
N PHE A 819 16.55 -12.84 8.50
CA PHE A 819 16.11 -11.59 9.16
C PHE A 819 17.15 -10.47 9.01
N PHE A 820 18.43 -10.77 9.25
CA PHE A 820 19.49 -9.79 9.13
C PHE A 820 19.66 -9.38 7.67
N ARG A 821 19.63 -10.35 6.74
CA ARG A 821 19.69 -10.09 5.29
C ARG A 821 18.63 -9.11 4.82
N VAL A 822 17.35 -9.38 5.07
CA VAL A 822 16.26 -8.51 4.60
C VAL A 822 16.28 -7.12 5.25
N THR A 823 16.82 -7.02 6.47
CA THR A 823 17.02 -5.74 7.17
C THR A 823 18.09 -4.90 6.48
N ILE A 824 19.23 -5.50 6.14
CA ILE A 824 20.32 -4.84 5.40
C ILE A 824 19.88 -4.50 3.97
N ASP A 825 19.24 -5.43 3.25
CA ASP A 825 18.77 -5.24 1.87
C ASP A 825 17.75 -4.09 1.75
N LEU A 826 16.97 -3.82 2.80
CA LEU A 826 16.07 -2.65 2.84
C LEU A 826 16.87 -1.36 2.94
N VAL A 827 17.84 -1.29 3.84
CA VAL A 827 18.67 -0.09 4.04
C VAL A 827 19.55 0.15 2.80
N GLU A 828 20.08 -0.89 2.18
CA GLU A 828 20.83 -0.78 0.91
C GLU A 828 19.99 -0.21 -0.23
N MET A 829 18.74 -0.68 -0.37
CA MET A 829 17.79 -0.13 -1.35
C MET A 829 17.50 1.35 -1.09
N VAL A 830 17.37 1.76 0.18
CA VAL A 830 17.13 3.17 0.54
C VAL A 830 18.37 4.03 0.27
N PHE A 831 19.58 3.51 0.50
CA PHE A 831 20.81 4.19 0.07
C PHE A 831 20.87 4.34 -1.45
N ALA A 832 20.43 3.35 -2.23
CA ALA A 832 20.36 3.45 -3.69
C ALA A 832 19.35 4.49 -4.19
N LYS A 833 18.38 4.87 -3.35
CA LYS A 833 17.45 5.98 -3.60
C LYS A 833 17.94 7.32 -3.03
N GLY A 834 19.03 7.32 -2.28
CA GLY A 834 19.55 8.49 -1.58
C GLY A 834 20.57 9.27 -2.40
N ASP A 835 20.60 10.57 -2.21
CA ASP A 835 21.58 11.46 -2.84
C ASP A 835 21.99 12.59 -1.86
N PRO A 836 23.18 12.50 -1.23
CA PRO A 836 23.67 13.52 -0.32
C PRO A 836 24.05 14.84 -1.03
N GLY A 837 24.30 14.83 -2.34
CA GLY A 837 24.53 16.03 -3.15
C GLY A 837 23.26 16.85 -3.32
N ILE A 838 22.13 16.19 -3.60
CA ILE A 838 20.80 16.83 -3.59
C ILE A 838 20.47 17.31 -2.17
N ALA A 839 20.68 16.51 -1.13
CA ALA A 839 20.44 16.96 0.25
C ALA A 839 21.27 18.21 0.61
N ALA A 840 22.52 18.30 0.13
CA ALA A 840 23.36 19.49 0.31
C ALA A 840 22.82 20.73 -0.44
N LEU A 841 22.16 20.54 -1.59
CA LEU A 841 21.48 21.64 -2.30
C LEU A 841 20.34 22.22 -1.45
N TYR A 842 19.53 21.37 -0.81
CA TYR A 842 18.47 21.83 0.09
C TYR A 842 19.05 22.65 1.25
N ASP A 843 20.13 22.16 1.88
CA ASP A 843 20.83 22.89 2.94
C ASP A 843 21.31 24.26 2.45
N LYS A 844 22.03 24.29 1.31
CA LYS A 844 22.58 25.53 0.75
C LYS A 844 21.50 26.58 0.47
N LEU A 845 20.32 26.15 0.00
CA LEU A 845 19.26 27.06 -0.41
C LEU A 845 18.34 27.49 0.73
N LEU A 846 18.06 26.59 1.68
CA LEU A 846 16.96 26.72 2.65
C LEU A 846 17.42 26.80 4.11
N VAL A 847 18.61 26.27 4.43
CA VAL A 847 19.11 26.22 5.81
C VAL A 847 20.02 27.42 6.08
N SER A 848 19.90 28.01 7.27
CA SER A 848 20.77 29.09 7.74
C SER A 848 22.23 28.63 7.86
N GLU A 849 23.18 29.50 7.54
CA GLU A 849 24.63 29.18 7.54
C GLU A 849 25.12 28.56 8.87
N GLU A 850 24.56 28.98 10.00
CA GLU A 850 24.89 28.46 11.33
C GLU A 850 24.63 26.95 11.51
N LEU A 851 23.76 26.37 10.68
CA LEU A 851 23.36 24.97 10.74
C LEU A 851 24.01 24.11 9.63
N TRP A 852 24.79 24.71 8.73
CA TRP A 852 25.43 23.97 7.64
C TRP A 852 26.40 22.90 8.15
N SER A 853 27.20 23.19 9.17
CA SER A 853 28.11 22.22 9.78
C SER A 853 27.36 21.02 10.40
N PHE A 854 26.14 21.25 10.89
CA PHE A 854 25.28 20.17 11.40
C PHE A 854 24.80 19.27 10.25
N GLY A 855 24.33 19.86 9.15
CA GLY A 855 23.94 19.12 7.95
C GLY A 855 25.10 18.35 7.30
N GLU A 856 26.30 18.95 7.26
CA GLU A 856 27.53 18.28 6.81
C GLU A 856 27.86 17.07 7.68
N ARG A 857 27.77 17.20 9.01
CA ARG A 857 27.97 16.07 9.94
C ARG A 857 27.01 14.92 9.66
N LEU A 858 25.75 15.20 9.37
CA LEU A 858 24.77 14.17 9.01
C LEU A 858 25.12 13.50 7.67
N ARG A 859 25.55 14.26 6.66
CA ARG A 859 26.00 13.69 5.37
C ARG A 859 27.26 12.86 5.49
N THR A 860 28.20 13.24 6.36
CA THR A 860 29.36 12.39 6.67
C THR A 860 28.92 11.07 7.30
N ASN A 861 27.95 11.10 8.23
CA ASN A 861 27.39 9.88 8.82
C ASN A 861 26.68 8.99 7.78
N PHE A 862 25.96 9.59 6.83
CA PHE A 862 25.36 8.87 5.70
C PHE A 862 26.41 8.09 4.91
N GLU A 863 27.52 8.72 4.53
CA GLU A 863 28.59 8.08 3.76
C GLU A 863 29.34 7.00 4.56
N GLU A 864 29.62 7.24 5.84
CA GLU A 864 30.24 6.24 6.72
C GLU A 864 29.33 5.01 6.91
N THR A 865 28.03 5.24 7.17
CA THR A 865 27.04 4.16 7.32
C THR A 865 26.92 3.34 6.04
N LYS A 866 26.83 4.00 4.88
CA LYS A 866 26.77 3.34 3.56
C LYS A 866 27.99 2.45 3.33
N SER A 867 29.19 2.95 3.64
CA SER A 867 30.44 2.19 3.45
C SER A 867 30.51 0.95 4.36
N LEU A 868 30.13 1.08 5.63
CA LEU A 868 30.09 -0.04 6.58
C LEU A 868 29.06 -1.09 6.17
N LEU A 869 27.88 -0.65 5.70
CA LEU A 869 26.83 -1.54 5.22
C LEU A 869 27.32 -2.38 4.03
N LEU A 870 27.94 -1.75 3.02
CA LEU A 870 28.50 -2.47 1.85
C LEU A 870 29.58 -3.47 2.27
N GLN A 871 30.43 -3.11 3.24
CA GLN A 871 31.45 -4.01 3.79
C GLN A 871 30.83 -5.26 4.45
N ILE A 872 29.71 -5.09 5.17
CA ILE A 872 28.96 -6.18 5.81
C ILE A 872 28.24 -7.05 4.77
N ALA A 873 27.62 -6.43 3.75
CA ALA A 873 26.97 -7.17 2.67
C ALA A 873 27.97 -7.88 1.75
N GLY A 874 29.25 -7.48 1.78
CA GLY A 874 30.28 -7.97 0.87
C GLY A 874 30.15 -7.43 -0.55
N HIS A 875 29.46 -6.30 -0.72
CA HIS A 875 29.22 -5.64 -1.99
C HIS A 875 30.25 -4.52 -2.23
N LYS A 876 30.62 -4.27 -3.48
CA LYS A 876 31.45 -3.13 -3.88
C LYS A 876 30.61 -1.90 -4.15
N ASP A 877 29.43 -2.10 -4.72
CA ASP A 877 28.47 -1.04 -5.05
C ASP A 877 27.09 -1.39 -4.51
N LEU A 878 26.27 -0.37 -4.29
CA LEU A 878 24.87 -0.55 -3.93
C LEU A 878 24.14 -1.41 -4.96
N LEU A 879 23.32 -2.33 -4.44
CA LEU A 879 22.49 -3.28 -5.18
C LEU A 879 23.29 -4.18 -6.13
N GLU A 880 24.53 -4.53 -5.77
CA GLU A 880 25.35 -5.48 -6.56
C GLU A 880 24.62 -6.82 -6.75
N GLY A 881 23.89 -7.28 -5.73
CA GLY A 881 23.09 -8.50 -5.76
C GLY A 881 21.74 -8.38 -6.50
N ASP A 882 21.29 -7.18 -6.88
CA ASP A 882 20.02 -6.95 -7.58
C ASP A 882 20.18 -5.93 -8.74
N PRO A 883 20.78 -6.35 -9.86
CA PRO A 883 20.98 -5.47 -11.02
C PRO A 883 19.65 -5.02 -11.65
N TYR A 884 18.56 -5.78 -11.48
CA TYR A 884 17.25 -5.44 -12.01
C TYR A 884 16.64 -4.25 -11.28
N LEU A 885 16.70 -4.24 -9.95
CA LEU A 885 16.28 -3.09 -9.15
C LEU A 885 17.20 -1.89 -9.39
N LYS A 886 18.52 -2.11 -9.45
CA LYS A 886 19.50 -1.06 -9.74
C LYS A 886 19.20 -0.34 -11.05
N GLN A 887 18.97 -1.07 -12.14
CA GLN A 887 18.61 -0.50 -13.44
C GLN A 887 17.37 0.40 -13.34
N ARG A 888 16.30 -0.11 -12.71
CA ARG A 888 15.02 0.61 -12.61
C ARG A 888 15.15 1.90 -11.82
N LEU A 889 15.76 1.85 -10.63
CA LEU A 889 15.99 3.06 -9.83
C LEU A 889 16.81 4.08 -10.61
N ARG A 890 17.82 3.62 -11.34
CA ARG A 890 18.70 4.49 -12.11
C ARG A 890 17.99 5.24 -13.24
N LEU A 891 17.03 4.60 -13.90
CA LEU A 891 16.25 5.21 -14.97
C LEU A 891 15.26 6.27 -14.44
N ARG A 892 14.84 6.15 -13.17
CA ARG A 892 13.96 7.15 -12.55
C ARG A 892 14.70 8.42 -12.13
N ASP A 893 15.98 8.31 -11.81
CA ASP A 893 16.73 9.36 -11.10
C ASP A 893 16.71 10.70 -11.83
N SER A 894 16.92 10.76 -13.15
CA SER A 894 16.94 12.02 -13.91
C SER A 894 15.66 12.84 -13.74
N TYR A 895 14.49 12.17 -13.78
CA TYR A 895 13.21 12.85 -13.57
C TYR A 895 13.07 13.35 -12.15
N ILE A 896 13.42 12.52 -11.17
CA ILE A 896 13.27 12.84 -9.74
C ILE A 896 14.23 13.97 -9.36
N THR A 897 15.47 13.93 -9.84
CA THR A 897 16.49 14.97 -9.62
C THR A 897 16.01 16.32 -10.18
N THR A 898 15.40 16.33 -11.36
CA THR A 898 14.80 17.57 -11.90
C THR A 898 13.70 18.11 -10.98
N LEU A 899 12.81 17.24 -10.50
CA LEU A 899 11.77 17.63 -9.55
C LEU A 899 12.36 18.07 -8.20
N ASN A 900 13.45 17.47 -7.73
CA ASN A 900 14.12 17.85 -6.49
C ASN A 900 14.73 19.25 -6.57
N VAL A 901 15.42 19.58 -7.67
CA VAL A 901 15.97 20.92 -7.88
C VAL A 901 14.83 21.93 -8.01
N CYS A 902 13.79 21.61 -8.79
CA CYS A 902 12.59 22.45 -8.92
C CYS A 902 11.95 22.72 -7.54
N GLN A 903 11.79 21.70 -6.71
CA GLN A 903 11.25 21.81 -5.37
C GLN A 903 12.09 22.70 -4.46
N ALA A 904 13.42 22.51 -4.42
CA ALA A 904 14.31 23.28 -3.54
C ALA A 904 14.28 24.79 -3.86
N TYR A 905 14.35 25.16 -5.14
CA TYR A 905 14.26 26.56 -5.56
C TYR A 905 12.84 27.14 -5.39
N THR A 906 11.79 26.33 -5.58
CA THR A 906 10.41 26.74 -5.31
C THR A 906 10.20 27.04 -3.83
N LEU A 907 10.71 26.18 -2.93
CA LEU A 907 10.69 26.42 -1.49
C LEU A 907 11.45 27.69 -1.11
N LYS A 908 12.61 27.96 -1.73
CA LYS A 908 13.37 29.19 -1.49
C LYS A 908 12.55 30.43 -1.87
N ARG A 909 11.90 30.41 -3.03
CA ARG A 909 11.00 31.50 -3.50
C ARG A 909 9.78 31.67 -2.58
N ILE A 910 9.25 30.59 -2.01
CA ILE A 910 8.13 30.62 -1.08
C ILE A 910 8.54 31.20 0.28
N ARG A 911 9.70 30.76 0.81
CA ARG A 911 10.13 31.07 2.19
C ARG A 911 10.87 32.39 2.32
N ASP A 912 11.55 32.86 1.28
CA ASP A 912 12.32 34.11 1.28
C ASP A 912 11.78 35.10 0.21
N PRO A 913 10.92 36.05 0.61
CA PRO A 913 10.41 37.08 -0.29
C PRO A 913 11.49 38.01 -0.88
N ASN A 914 12.70 38.04 -0.30
CA ASN A 914 13.81 38.86 -0.80
C ASN A 914 14.64 38.15 -1.88
N TYR A 915 14.35 36.87 -2.14
CA TYR A 915 15.02 36.11 -3.19
C TYR A 915 14.53 36.53 -4.58
N ASN A 916 15.17 37.56 -5.13
CA ASN A 916 14.85 38.09 -6.44
C ASN A 916 15.39 37.20 -7.56
N VAL A 917 14.50 36.78 -8.45
CA VAL A 917 14.84 35.96 -9.63
C VAL A 917 14.62 36.76 -10.91
N LYS A 918 15.53 36.60 -11.87
CA LYS A 918 15.37 37.19 -13.21
C LYS A 918 14.56 36.24 -14.08
N LEU A 919 13.28 36.56 -14.27
CA LEU A 919 12.39 35.77 -15.12
C LEU A 919 12.75 35.96 -16.59
N ARG A 920 12.73 34.86 -17.35
CA ARG A 920 12.73 34.90 -18.81
C ARG A 920 11.29 35.12 -19.33
N PRO A 921 11.13 35.53 -20.60
CA PRO A 921 9.81 35.61 -21.21
C PRO A 921 9.08 34.27 -21.18
N HIS A 922 7.75 34.31 -21.07
CA HIS A 922 6.89 33.13 -21.12
C HIS A 922 7.19 32.30 -22.38
N ILE A 923 7.40 31.01 -22.20
CA ILE A 923 7.87 30.10 -23.25
C ILE A 923 6.71 29.30 -23.84
N SER A 924 5.79 28.83 -23.01
CA SER A 924 4.63 28.04 -23.43
C SER A 924 3.72 28.85 -24.37
N LYS A 925 3.39 28.27 -25.53
CA LYS A 925 2.53 28.89 -26.55
C LYS A 925 1.12 28.31 -26.57
N GLU A 926 0.65 27.77 -25.43
CA GLU A 926 -0.67 27.14 -25.35
C GLU A 926 -1.75 28.07 -25.94
N ILE A 927 -2.59 27.51 -26.83
CA ILE A 927 -3.68 28.26 -27.49
C ILE A 927 -4.72 28.61 -26.42
N MET A 928 -4.50 29.73 -25.71
CA MET A 928 -5.42 30.23 -24.69
C MET A 928 -6.01 31.57 -25.13
N GLU A 929 -7.31 31.75 -24.93
CA GLU A 929 -8.08 32.94 -25.34
C GLU A 929 -7.80 34.20 -24.48
N SER A 930 -6.96 34.12 -23.44
CA SER A 930 -6.73 35.25 -22.51
C SER A 930 -5.30 35.77 -22.50
N SER A 931 -5.17 37.06 -22.20
CA SER A 931 -3.94 37.85 -22.36
C SER A 931 -3.03 37.89 -21.11
N LYS A 932 -3.34 37.15 -20.03
CA LYS A 932 -2.53 37.14 -18.79
C LYS A 932 -2.55 35.80 -18.03
N PRO A 933 -1.47 34.98 -18.11
CA PRO A 933 -1.36 33.67 -17.44
C PRO A 933 -1.51 33.73 -15.91
N ALA A 934 -0.99 34.77 -15.25
CA ALA A 934 -1.03 34.89 -13.79
C ALA A 934 -2.45 35.06 -13.22
N ASP A 935 -3.32 35.81 -13.91
CA ASP A 935 -4.71 36.03 -13.47
C ASP A 935 -5.55 34.75 -13.57
N GLU A 936 -5.18 33.83 -14.46
CA GLU A 936 -5.81 32.52 -14.56
C GLU A 936 -5.31 31.56 -13.51
N LEU A 937 -4.01 31.50 -13.23
CA LEU A 937 -3.46 30.67 -12.14
C LEU A 937 -4.07 31.04 -10.78
N VAL A 938 -4.30 32.33 -10.52
CA VAL A 938 -5.05 32.79 -9.34
C VAL A 938 -6.50 32.29 -9.35
N LYS A 939 -7.16 32.24 -10.51
CA LYS A 939 -8.50 31.62 -10.62
C LYS A 939 -8.45 30.11 -10.40
N LEU A 940 -7.33 29.44 -10.71
CA LEU A 940 -7.21 28.00 -10.55
C LEU A 940 -7.10 27.58 -9.08
N ASN A 941 -6.44 28.39 -8.25
CA ASN A 941 -6.34 28.19 -6.80
C ASN A 941 -6.54 29.53 -6.03
N PRO A 942 -7.79 30.00 -5.89
CA PRO A 942 -8.09 31.32 -5.31
C PRO A 942 -7.81 31.40 -3.81
N THR A 943 -7.56 30.26 -3.16
CA THR A 943 -7.29 30.16 -1.72
C THR A 943 -5.80 30.13 -1.38
N SER A 944 -4.91 30.15 -2.38
CA SER A 944 -3.47 30.13 -2.14
C SER A 944 -3.00 31.42 -1.47
N GLU A 945 -2.23 31.30 -0.40
CA GLU A 945 -1.55 32.43 0.26
C GLU A 945 -0.19 32.77 -0.38
N TYR A 946 0.26 31.94 -1.33
CA TYR A 946 1.55 32.09 -2.02
C TYR A 946 1.40 32.83 -3.36
N ALA A 947 2.52 33.28 -3.92
CA ALA A 947 2.51 33.86 -5.25
C ALA A 947 1.92 32.85 -6.27
N PRO A 948 1.17 33.32 -7.28
CA PRO A 948 0.39 32.44 -8.16
C PRO A 948 1.25 31.34 -8.76
N GLY A 949 0.80 30.09 -8.68
CA GLY A 949 1.44 28.91 -9.27
C GLY A 949 2.58 28.27 -8.47
N LEU A 950 3.17 28.93 -7.48
CA LEU A 950 4.25 28.33 -6.68
C LEU A 950 3.77 27.12 -5.85
N GLU A 951 2.58 27.23 -5.25
CA GLU A 951 1.98 26.12 -4.50
C GLU A 951 1.71 24.91 -5.39
N ASP A 952 1.14 25.15 -6.57
CA ASP A 952 0.81 24.09 -7.54
C ASP A 952 2.08 23.39 -8.05
N THR A 953 3.13 24.16 -8.37
CA THR A 953 4.45 23.60 -8.71
C THR A 953 5.00 22.75 -7.57
N LEU A 954 4.93 23.22 -6.33
CA LEU A 954 5.42 22.48 -5.17
C LEU A 954 4.62 21.18 -4.94
N ILE A 955 3.30 21.21 -5.07
CA ILE A 955 2.44 20.00 -5.01
C ILE A 955 2.83 18.99 -6.08
N LEU A 956 3.04 19.44 -7.33
CA LEU A 956 3.46 18.57 -8.43
C LEU A 956 4.82 17.91 -8.15
N THR A 957 5.80 18.68 -7.67
CA THR A 957 7.10 18.10 -7.31
C THR A 957 6.98 17.08 -6.17
N MET A 958 6.21 17.37 -5.12
CA MET A 958 6.00 16.45 -4.00
C MET A 958 5.39 15.13 -4.46
N LYS A 959 4.36 15.22 -5.32
CA LYS A 959 3.69 14.07 -5.92
C LYS A 959 4.62 13.25 -6.81
N GLY A 960 5.36 13.90 -7.70
CA GLY A 960 6.27 13.22 -8.62
C GLY A 960 7.44 12.56 -7.88
N ILE A 961 8.10 13.26 -6.95
CA ILE A 961 9.19 12.69 -6.14
C ILE A 961 8.68 11.47 -5.34
N ALA A 962 7.49 11.56 -4.75
CA ALA A 962 6.89 10.43 -4.02
C ALA A 962 6.60 9.24 -4.94
N ALA A 963 6.07 9.47 -6.14
CA ALA A 963 5.78 8.42 -7.13
C ALA A 963 7.06 7.73 -7.64
N GLY A 964 8.16 8.47 -7.80
CA GLY A 964 9.45 7.92 -8.21
C GLY A 964 10.17 7.17 -7.09
N MET A 965 10.10 7.70 -5.87
CA MET A 965 10.73 7.10 -4.68
C MET A 965 9.98 5.88 -4.15
N GLN A 966 8.65 5.81 -4.31
CA GLN A 966 7.82 4.70 -3.83
C GLN A 966 8.09 4.40 -2.33
N ASN A 967 8.25 3.13 -1.96
CA ASN A 967 8.54 2.72 -0.59
C ASN A 967 9.99 3.02 -0.15
N THR A 968 10.13 3.53 1.07
CA THR A 968 11.43 3.74 1.73
C THR A 968 11.45 3.06 3.11
N GLY A 969 10.94 3.73 4.15
CA GLY A 969 11.00 3.31 5.57
C GLY A 969 9.67 3.01 6.24
#